data_AF-A0A7Y6NPB7-F1
#
_entry.id   AF-A0A7Y6NPB7-F1
#
_cell.length_a   1.000
_cell.length_b   1.000
_cell.length_c   1.000
_cell.angle_alpha   90.00
_cell.angle_beta   90.00
_cell.angle_gamma   90.00
#
_symmetry.space_group_name_H-M   'P 1'
#
loop_
_entity.id
_entity.type
_entity.pdbx_description
1 polymer ?
#
loop_
_entity_poly.entity_id
_entity_poly.type
_entity_poly.pdbx_seq_one_letter_code
_entity_poly.pdbx_strand_id
1 'polypeptide(L)'
;MKLGTTISAAEAAVLLGTTSRAVRKACLHNRLDAKLSLGRGGSEYRILLESLPQEAQLRYWLQRLSAQPAASRREYLRDLGLAESLERELAGLAGVTRKQRAQPRPLTTQEATQARLAFEQLPPGVQREGERRMRIMLALHDAQGRTRTERYRAVAEECGESVATLRRWYARVSHLTHHSDWIPALAPAWCGGRPKAELSNDAWQFILSEWSVQSKPALLPIYRRAAVEASRHGWELPSYKTVKRRIDALPATVKVLRREGNEPFGKLFPAIQRDYSTLGLHDMWVSDGRKADVFCKWPDGYVGRPILMAWQELRTRKVLGWRLGKVENAELTRLSFRDAAQRSGALPHEALLDNGRAYASKQITGGQPTRNRFKFDEGEAHGLLTLLGIKPVWTTPYRGQSKPIESYWNTIAEAEKCAAFVGSYCGNKPDAKPEDFDPRKVVPIEHYAAFVRETIEEKNARPHRGDSMDGRSPDELYSELLGVTPVRHPTEQQLRLCLLVAEQVRLDEGYGLTILGNRYWCEALAHLQHRGPYTARFDPSDANTPVAVYDGERFLCEVPITLRVGFRDMEAAKDHMRERRRAQRAAKEEAAAIAGMERAKRSWEQPLAEAQEPGRQPTPPIPLLVRTSRVHRTDRPPLQTAADRERELQEFRAKRDRGLRLLREGDERKKAAGGL
;
A
#
# COMPACT_ATOMS: atom_id res chain seq x y z
N MET A 1 4.21 -43.52 62.57
CA MET A 1 5.31 -44.19 61.85
C MET A 1 5.68 -45.44 62.64
N LYS A 2 5.55 -46.65 62.07
CA LYS A 2 6.23 -47.83 62.64
C LYS A 2 7.74 -47.71 62.35
N LEU A 3 8.34 -46.68 62.96
CA LEU A 3 9.77 -46.37 62.95
C LEU A 3 10.51 -47.62 63.42
N GLY A 4 11.52 -48.04 62.66
CA GLY A 4 12.33 -49.20 63.01
C GLY A 4 11.92 -50.52 62.36
N THR A 5 11.13 -50.51 61.28
CA THR A 5 10.86 -51.72 60.49
C THR A 5 12.18 -52.18 59.83
N THR A 6 12.69 -53.33 60.28
CA THR A 6 13.91 -53.94 59.71
C THR A 6 13.57 -55.16 58.87
N ILE A 7 14.24 -55.29 57.73
CA ILE A 7 14.08 -56.41 56.79
C ILE A 7 15.39 -57.21 56.68
N SER A 8 15.29 -58.45 56.25
CA SER A 8 16.47 -59.30 56.00
C SER A 8 17.24 -58.86 54.75
N ALA A 9 18.52 -59.25 54.66
CA ALA A 9 19.31 -59.01 53.44
C ALA A 9 18.75 -59.72 52.19
N ALA A 10 17.97 -60.79 52.38
CA ALA A 10 17.29 -61.48 51.29
C ALA A 10 16.10 -60.67 50.77
N GLU A 11 15.25 -60.16 51.67
CA GLU A 11 14.11 -59.31 51.31
C GLU A 11 14.56 -57.99 50.69
N ALA A 12 15.60 -57.36 51.24
CA ALA A 12 16.19 -56.14 50.66
C ALA A 12 16.72 -56.37 49.24
N ALA A 13 17.31 -57.54 48.97
CA ALA A 13 17.81 -57.89 47.65
C ALA A 13 16.68 -57.99 46.61
N VAL A 14 15.54 -58.56 46.99
CA VAL A 14 14.34 -58.63 46.14
C VAL A 14 13.81 -57.22 45.84
N LEU A 15 13.69 -56.36 46.86
CA LEU A 15 13.17 -55.00 46.68
C LEU A 15 14.08 -54.14 45.77
N LEU A 16 15.40 -54.28 45.93
CA LEU A 16 16.42 -53.58 45.14
C LEU A 16 16.66 -54.19 43.75
N GLY A 17 16.17 -55.42 43.49
CA GLY A 17 16.47 -56.15 42.26
C GLY A 17 17.94 -56.58 42.14
N THR A 18 18.58 -56.92 43.26
CA THR A 18 20.01 -57.29 43.33
C THR A 18 20.19 -58.64 44.04
N THR A 19 21.44 -59.11 44.19
CA THR A 19 21.74 -60.34 44.93
C THR A 19 21.96 -60.07 46.42
N SER A 20 21.61 -61.02 47.30
CA SER A 20 21.84 -60.89 48.75
C SER A 20 23.31 -60.68 49.11
N ARG A 21 24.24 -61.16 48.27
CA ARG A 21 25.69 -60.90 48.43
C ARG A 21 26.04 -59.43 48.21
N ALA A 22 25.43 -58.77 47.21
CA ALA A 22 25.63 -57.35 46.95
C ALA A 22 25.07 -56.48 48.08
N VAL A 23 23.90 -56.85 48.61
CA VAL A 23 23.29 -56.15 49.76
C VAL A 23 24.16 -56.30 51.02
N ARG A 24 24.64 -57.51 51.34
CA ARG A 24 25.57 -57.72 52.47
C ARG A 24 26.86 -56.92 52.30
N LYS A 25 27.39 -56.83 51.08
CA LYS A 25 28.54 -55.98 50.76
C LYS A 25 28.22 -54.50 50.99
N ALA A 26 27.04 -54.02 50.59
CA ALA A 26 26.62 -52.65 50.82
C ALA A 26 26.48 -52.30 52.32
N CYS A 27 25.94 -53.22 53.13
CA CYS A 27 25.91 -53.09 54.60
C CYS A 27 27.32 -53.04 55.20
N LEU A 28 28.24 -53.89 54.73
CA LEU A 28 29.63 -53.92 55.19
C LEU A 28 30.40 -52.63 54.86
N HIS A 29 30.02 -51.93 53.79
CA HIS A 29 30.58 -50.63 53.42
C HIS A 29 29.77 -49.44 53.97
N ASN A 30 28.90 -49.66 54.96
CA ASN A 30 28.03 -48.65 55.60
C ASN A 30 27.18 -47.81 54.61
N ARG A 31 26.81 -48.39 53.45
CA ARG A 31 25.93 -47.72 52.48
C ARG A 31 24.44 -47.92 52.78
N LEU A 32 24.12 -48.88 53.65
CA LEU A 32 22.77 -49.18 54.12
C LEU A 32 22.84 -49.37 55.63
N ASP A 33 21.94 -48.72 56.37
CA ASP A 33 21.90 -48.83 57.83
C ASP A 33 21.39 -50.20 58.23
N ALA A 34 22.28 -51.02 58.77
CA ALA A 34 21.97 -52.38 59.17
C ALA A 34 22.60 -52.75 60.51
N LYS A 35 21.88 -53.54 61.31
CA LYS A 35 22.38 -54.14 62.55
C LYS A 35 22.65 -55.62 62.34
N LEU A 36 23.80 -56.10 62.81
CA LEU A 36 24.11 -57.52 62.81
C LEU A 36 23.34 -58.20 63.94
N SER A 37 22.59 -59.24 63.64
CA SER A 37 21.86 -60.06 64.61
C SER A 37 22.33 -61.51 64.51
N LEU A 38 22.58 -62.14 65.67
CA LEU A 38 22.98 -63.55 65.76
C LEU A 38 21.72 -64.43 65.78
N GLY A 39 21.53 -65.22 64.73
CA GLY A 39 20.45 -66.22 64.64
C GLY A 39 20.98 -67.65 64.72
N ARG A 40 20.05 -68.62 64.77
CA ARG A 40 20.37 -70.07 64.86
C ARG A 40 21.18 -70.63 63.66
N GLY A 41 21.35 -69.86 62.59
CA GLY A 41 22.11 -70.23 61.39
C GLY A 41 23.29 -69.31 61.05
N GLY A 42 23.76 -68.49 62.00
CA GLY A 42 24.86 -67.54 61.81
C GLY A 42 24.45 -66.06 61.95
N SER A 43 25.39 -65.16 61.68
CA SER A 43 25.17 -63.71 61.73
C SER A 43 24.44 -63.19 60.49
N GLU A 44 23.32 -62.48 60.68
CA GLU A 44 22.50 -61.90 59.61
C GLU A 44 22.35 -60.39 59.78
N TYR A 45 22.37 -59.65 58.67
CA TYR A 45 22.10 -58.21 58.64
C TYR A 45 20.60 -57.93 58.66
N ARG A 46 20.14 -57.11 59.61
CA ARG A 46 18.81 -56.51 59.68
C ARG A 46 18.88 -55.06 59.21
N ILE A 47 18.34 -54.78 58.03
CA ILE A 47 18.46 -53.50 57.33
C ILE A 47 17.23 -52.65 57.62
N LEU A 48 17.43 -51.38 57.98
CA LEU A 48 16.33 -50.45 58.20
C LEU A 48 15.68 -50.10 56.86
N LEU A 49 14.37 -50.30 56.73
CA LEU A 49 13.64 -50.06 55.47
C LEU A 49 13.79 -48.62 54.98
N GLU A 50 13.83 -47.66 55.90
CA GLU A 50 14.00 -46.23 55.63
C GLU A 50 15.36 -45.88 55.00
N SER A 51 16.37 -46.76 55.17
CA SER A 51 17.69 -46.60 54.56
C SER A 51 17.76 -47.06 53.09
N LEU A 52 16.71 -47.72 52.59
CA LEU A 52 16.63 -48.12 51.19
C LEU A 52 16.20 -46.95 50.29
N PRO A 53 16.52 -46.96 48.99
CA PRO A 53 15.99 -46.02 48.02
C PRO A 53 14.45 -45.99 48.01
N GLN A 54 13.88 -44.83 47.68
CA GLN A 54 12.44 -44.57 47.72
C GLN A 54 11.64 -45.60 46.88
N GLU A 55 12.18 -46.05 45.76
CA GLU A 55 11.57 -47.05 44.88
C GLU A 55 11.42 -48.43 45.56
N ALA A 56 12.42 -48.82 46.37
CA ALA A 56 12.39 -50.06 47.11
C ALA A 56 11.40 -49.98 48.30
N GLN A 57 11.32 -48.83 48.95
CA GLN A 57 10.31 -48.56 49.99
C GLN A 57 8.88 -48.62 49.41
N LEU A 58 8.66 -48.01 48.24
CA LEU A 58 7.36 -48.05 47.55
C LEU A 58 6.95 -49.46 47.20
N ARG A 59 7.83 -50.29 46.64
CA ARG A 59 7.54 -51.69 46.33
C ARG A 59 7.10 -52.48 47.56
N TYR A 60 7.81 -52.29 48.67
CA TYR A 60 7.48 -52.95 49.95
C TYR A 60 6.10 -52.55 50.47
N TRP A 61 5.81 -51.25 50.52
CA TRP A 61 4.53 -50.76 51.02
C TRP A 61 3.38 -51.03 50.07
N LEU A 62 3.61 -51.01 48.75
CA LEU A 62 2.60 -51.30 47.74
C LEU A 62 2.14 -52.76 47.83
N GLN A 63 3.06 -53.69 48.02
CA GLN A 63 2.72 -55.10 48.25
C GLN A 63 1.83 -55.26 49.49
N ARG A 64 2.19 -54.64 50.62
CA ARG A 64 1.39 -54.71 51.86
C ARG A 64 0.04 -54.01 51.75
N LEU A 65 -0.02 -52.89 51.06
CA LEU A 65 -1.26 -52.15 50.84
C LEU A 65 -2.20 -52.90 49.89
N SER A 66 -1.65 -53.55 48.85
CA SER A 66 -2.43 -54.37 47.92
C SER A 66 -3.05 -55.59 48.58
N ALA A 67 -2.39 -56.15 49.61
CA ALA A 67 -2.90 -57.25 50.41
C ALA A 67 -4.07 -56.86 51.35
N GLN A 68 -4.30 -55.57 51.59
CA GLN A 68 -5.44 -55.10 52.40
C GLN A 68 -6.73 -55.01 51.55
N PRO A 69 -7.92 -55.26 52.13
CA PRO A 69 -9.19 -55.04 51.46
C PRO A 69 -9.34 -53.59 50.97
N ALA A 70 -9.91 -53.38 49.78
CA ALA A 70 -10.01 -52.06 49.14
C ALA A 70 -10.66 -50.99 50.04
N ALA A 71 -11.63 -51.38 50.88
CA ALA A 71 -12.29 -50.50 51.84
C ALA A 71 -11.38 -50.00 52.97
N SER A 72 -10.39 -50.80 53.38
CA SER A 72 -9.51 -50.53 54.53
C SER A 72 -8.15 -49.93 54.12
N ARG A 73 -7.81 -49.92 52.83
CA ARG A 73 -6.53 -49.37 52.31
C ARG A 73 -6.27 -47.92 52.73
N ARG A 74 -7.32 -47.10 52.82
CA ARG A 74 -7.20 -45.67 53.18
C ARG A 74 -6.91 -45.46 54.67
N GLU A 75 -7.46 -46.31 55.53
CA GLU A 75 -7.20 -46.26 56.97
C GLU A 75 -5.80 -46.80 57.25
N TYR A 76 -5.46 -47.94 56.63
CA TYR A 76 -4.13 -48.53 56.69
C TYR A 76 -3.03 -47.53 56.25
N LEU A 77 -3.21 -46.81 55.13
CA LEU A 77 -2.27 -45.78 54.66
C LEU A 77 -2.02 -44.69 55.72
N ARG A 78 -3.07 -44.24 56.41
CA ARG A 78 -2.95 -43.21 57.46
C ARG A 78 -2.21 -43.73 58.69
N ASP A 79 -2.44 -44.98 59.07
CA ASP A 79 -1.82 -45.59 60.25
C ASP A 79 -0.32 -45.88 60.07
N LEU A 80 0.15 -46.05 58.83
CA LEU A 80 1.57 -46.25 58.54
C LEU A 80 2.42 -45.03 58.95
N GLY A 81 1.85 -43.82 58.86
CA GLY A 81 2.53 -42.55 59.19
C GLY A 81 3.82 -42.38 58.41
N LEU A 82 3.76 -42.55 57.08
CA LEU A 82 4.89 -42.39 56.16
C LEU A 82 5.17 -40.89 55.89
N ALA A 83 6.33 -40.59 55.30
CA ALA A 83 6.60 -39.25 54.79
C ALA A 83 5.60 -38.86 53.67
N GLU A 84 5.21 -37.59 53.61
CA GLU A 84 4.11 -37.11 52.74
C GLU A 84 4.34 -37.41 51.24
N SER A 85 5.59 -37.33 50.77
CA SER A 85 5.97 -37.65 49.39
C SER A 85 5.76 -39.13 49.06
N LEU A 86 6.18 -40.03 49.94
CA LEU A 86 6.06 -41.48 49.80
C LEU A 86 4.59 -41.93 49.89
N GLU A 87 3.82 -41.36 50.82
CA GLU A 87 2.38 -41.65 50.95
C GLU A 87 1.62 -41.23 49.69
N ARG A 88 1.96 -40.08 49.10
CA ARG A 88 1.33 -39.56 47.88
C ARG A 88 1.56 -40.48 46.69
N GLU A 89 2.79 -40.93 46.50
CA GLU A 89 3.17 -41.80 45.39
C GLU A 89 2.57 -43.21 45.54
N LEU A 90 2.58 -43.74 46.77
CA LEU A 90 1.94 -45.01 47.11
C LEU A 90 0.41 -44.99 46.89
N ALA A 91 -0.26 -43.89 47.27
CA ALA A 91 -1.71 -43.74 47.07
C ALA A 91 -2.08 -43.67 45.58
N GLY A 92 -1.24 -43.02 44.76
CA GLY A 92 -1.39 -42.97 43.31
C GLY A 92 -1.27 -44.35 42.66
N LEU A 93 -0.20 -45.09 43.00
CA LEU A 93 0.03 -46.45 42.49
C LEU A 93 -1.06 -47.45 42.93
N ALA A 94 -1.62 -47.29 44.13
CA ALA A 94 -2.66 -48.17 44.66
C ALA A 94 -4.10 -47.78 44.27
N GLY A 95 -4.29 -46.72 43.48
CA GLY A 95 -5.61 -46.28 43.02
C GLY A 95 -6.52 -45.73 44.12
N VAL A 96 -5.96 -45.23 45.23
CA VAL A 96 -6.72 -44.70 46.36
C VAL A 96 -7.07 -43.24 46.10
N THR A 97 -8.27 -42.96 45.58
CA THR A 97 -8.72 -41.58 45.29
C THR A 97 -8.83 -40.72 46.56
N ARG A 98 -7.99 -39.69 46.67
CA ARG A 98 -8.11 -38.65 47.70
C ARG A 98 -9.19 -37.63 47.26
N LYS A 99 -10.40 -37.69 47.83
CA LYS A 99 -11.32 -36.54 47.78
C LYS A 99 -10.85 -35.47 48.76
N GLN A 100 -9.83 -34.69 48.38
CA GLN A 100 -9.65 -33.36 48.95
C GLN A 100 -10.40 -32.39 48.05
N ARG A 101 -11.52 -31.83 48.53
CA ARG A 101 -12.05 -30.60 47.94
C ARG A 101 -11.00 -29.53 48.20
N ALA A 102 -10.33 -29.07 47.14
CA ALA A 102 -9.46 -27.91 47.24
C ALA A 102 -10.28 -26.77 47.86
N GLN A 103 -9.77 -26.17 48.94
CA GLN A 103 -10.42 -25.00 49.50
C GLN A 103 -10.31 -23.87 48.47
N PRO A 104 -11.41 -23.15 48.18
CA PRO A 104 -11.37 -22.09 47.20
C PRO A 104 -10.43 -20.98 47.70
N ARG A 105 -9.38 -20.69 46.92
CA ARG A 105 -8.41 -19.63 47.22
C ARG A 105 -8.86 -18.31 46.60
N PRO A 106 -8.39 -17.17 47.11
CA PRO A 106 -8.53 -15.89 46.43
C PRO A 106 -7.96 -15.98 45.00
N LEU A 107 -8.64 -15.33 44.06
CA LEU A 107 -8.15 -15.20 42.69
C LEU A 107 -6.94 -14.27 42.67
N THR A 108 -5.99 -14.55 41.79
CA THR A 108 -4.95 -13.57 41.44
C THR A 108 -5.57 -12.42 40.64
N THR A 109 -4.91 -11.27 40.58
CA THR A 109 -5.37 -10.10 39.80
C THR A 109 -5.60 -10.44 38.33
N GLN A 110 -4.78 -11.31 37.74
CA GLN A 110 -4.93 -11.76 36.37
C GLN A 110 -6.16 -12.66 36.19
N GLU A 111 -6.38 -13.61 37.10
CA GLU A 111 -7.55 -14.50 37.07
C GLU A 111 -8.86 -13.73 37.25
N ALA A 112 -8.90 -12.77 38.17
CA ALA A 112 -10.06 -11.89 38.37
C ALA A 112 -10.34 -11.02 37.14
N THR A 113 -9.30 -10.54 36.45
CA THR A 113 -9.44 -9.75 35.21
C THR A 113 -9.98 -10.61 34.07
N GLN A 114 -9.46 -11.83 33.90
CA GLN A 114 -9.98 -12.78 32.90
C GLN A 114 -11.43 -13.18 33.18
N ALA A 115 -11.79 -13.42 34.44
CA ALA A 115 -13.16 -13.77 34.82
C ALA A 115 -14.15 -12.63 34.50
N ARG A 116 -13.76 -11.37 34.74
CA ARG A 116 -14.57 -10.19 34.40
C ARG A 116 -14.73 -10.03 32.88
N LEU A 117 -13.65 -10.14 32.12
CA LEU A 117 -13.70 -10.13 30.65
C LEU A 117 -14.59 -11.26 30.10
N ALA A 118 -14.50 -12.46 30.67
CA ALA A 118 -15.35 -13.58 30.29
C ALA A 118 -16.84 -13.31 30.59
N PHE A 119 -17.13 -12.62 31.69
CA PHE A 119 -18.51 -12.21 32.04
C PHE A 119 -19.07 -11.19 31.05
N GLU A 120 -18.29 -10.20 30.64
CA GLU A 120 -18.69 -9.18 29.65
C GLU A 120 -19.06 -9.79 28.28
N GLN A 121 -18.53 -10.98 27.97
CA GLN A 121 -18.84 -11.73 26.76
C GLN A 121 -20.11 -12.61 26.87
N LEU A 122 -20.70 -12.75 28.06
CA LEU A 122 -21.91 -13.56 28.25
C LEU A 122 -23.15 -12.88 27.64
N PRO A 123 -24.23 -13.63 27.31
CA PRO A 123 -25.46 -13.02 26.82
C PRO A 123 -26.08 -12.01 27.82
N PRO A 124 -26.76 -10.93 27.36
CA PRO A 124 -27.30 -9.89 28.23
C PRO A 124 -28.27 -10.39 29.31
N GLY A 125 -29.01 -11.47 29.05
CA GLY A 125 -29.86 -12.10 30.06
C GLY A 125 -29.07 -12.75 31.21
N VAL A 126 -27.93 -13.35 30.91
CA VAL A 126 -27.03 -13.97 31.90
C VAL A 126 -26.30 -12.88 32.69
N GLN A 127 -25.89 -11.81 32.01
CA GLN A 127 -25.28 -10.65 32.66
C GLN A 127 -26.23 -10.00 33.68
N ARG A 128 -27.47 -9.67 33.26
CA ARG A 128 -28.50 -9.09 34.14
C ARG A 128 -28.80 -9.96 35.36
N GLU A 129 -28.83 -11.28 35.19
CA GLU A 129 -29.04 -12.21 36.30
C GLU A 129 -27.81 -12.28 37.23
N GLY A 130 -26.58 -12.21 36.69
CA GLY A 130 -25.36 -12.08 37.49
C GLY A 130 -25.35 -10.80 38.33
N GLU A 131 -25.71 -9.66 37.73
CA GLU A 131 -25.84 -8.36 38.40
C GLU A 131 -26.92 -8.38 39.49
N ARG A 132 -28.09 -8.99 39.21
CA ARG A 132 -29.17 -9.17 40.19
C ARG A 132 -28.63 -9.92 41.42
N ARG A 133 -27.96 -11.06 41.20
CA ARG A 133 -27.38 -11.86 42.29
C ARG A 133 -26.32 -11.10 43.08
N MET A 134 -25.49 -10.32 42.40
CA MET A 134 -24.48 -9.49 43.05
C MET A 134 -25.13 -8.43 43.95
N ARG A 135 -26.17 -7.73 43.48
CA ARG A 135 -26.93 -6.77 44.30
C ARG A 135 -27.53 -7.42 45.55
N ILE A 136 -28.09 -8.61 45.42
CA ILE A 136 -28.63 -9.38 46.56
C ILE A 136 -27.50 -9.76 47.54
N MET A 137 -26.32 -10.15 47.04
CA MET A 137 -25.17 -10.48 47.89
C MET A 137 -24.57 -9.25 48.58
N LEU A 138 -24.59 -8.08 47.94
CA LEU A 138 -24.19 -6.81 48.55
C LEU A 138 -25.16 -6.41 49.67
N ALA A 139 -26.48 -6.47 49.43
CA ALA A 139 -27.49 -6.23 50.47
C ALA A 139 -27.34 -7.19 51.67
N LEU A 140 -27.00 -8.46 51.41
CA LEU A 140 -26.65 -9.43 52.43
C LEU A 140 -25.35 -9.08 53.17
N HIS A 141 -24.37 -8.50 52.48
CA HIS A 141 -23.12 -8.04 53.08
C HIS A 141 -23.32 -6.82 53.97
N ASP A 142 -24.16 -5.85 53.58
CA ASP A 142 -24.35 -4.59 54.31
C ASP A 142 -25.18 -4.75 55.60
N ALA A 143 -26.04 -5.77 55.68
CA ALA A 143 -26.88 -6.06 56.84
C ALA A 143 -26.14 -6.71 58.04
N GLN A 144 -24.91 -6.30 58.37
CA GLN A 144 -24.04 -6.89 59.42
C GLN A 144 -24.55 -6.71 60.87
N GLY A 145 -25.56 -5.87 61.11
CA GLY A 145 -26.08 -5.56 62.45
C GLY A 145 -27.07 -6.56 63.06
N ARG A 146 -27.42 -7.64 62.34
CA ARG A 146 -28.36 -8.69 62.78
C ARG A 146 -27.64 -10.02 63.00
N THR A 147 -28.26 -10.95 63.72
CA THR A 147 -27.69 -12.30 63.80
C THR A 147 -27.62 -12.94 62.41
N ARG A 148 -26.64 -13.84 62.19
CA ARG A 148 -26.42 -14.47 60.88
C ARG A 148 -27.67 -15.15 60.33
N THR A 149 -28.55 -15.65 61.19
CA THR A 149 -29.80 -16.33 60.79
C THR A 149 -30.88 -15.34 60.37
N GLU A 150 -31.04 -14.24 61.11
CA GLU A 150 -32.02 -13.19 60.81
C GLU A 150 -31.68 -12.43 59.54
N ARG A 151 -30.39 -12.15 59.31
CA ARG A 151 -29.90 -11.49 58.10
C ARG A 151 -30.28 -12.23 56.83
N TYR A 152 -30.03 -13.55 56.81
CA TYR A 152 -30.36 -14.38 55.66
C TYR A 152 -31.87 -14.52 55.46
N ARG A 153 -32.67 -14.56 56.53
CA ARG A 153 -34.14 -14.62 56.44
C ARG A 153 -34.72 -13.31 55.88
N ALA A 154 -34.27 -12.17 56.38
CA ALA A 154 -34.76 -10.86 55.92
C ALA A 154 -34.47 -10.60 54.44
N VAL A 155 -33.23 -10.84 53.98
CA VAL A 155 -32.86 -10.63 52.57
C VAL A 155 -33.52 -11.67 51.65
N ALA A 156 -33.73 -12.90 52.14
CA ALA A 156 -34.47 -13.92 51.41
C ALA A 156 -35.93 -13.51 51.15
N GLU A 157 -36.59 -12.97 52.17
CA GLU A 157 -37.98 -12.49 52.09
C GLU A 157 -38.10 -11.26 51.17
N GLU A 158 -37.22 -10.27 51.32
CA GLU A 158 -37.21 -9.05 50.50
C GLU A 158 -36.94 -9.32 49.02
N CYS A 159 -36.04 -10.25 48.70
CA CYS A 159 -35.63 -10.55 47.34
C CYS A 159 -36.44 -11.69 46.68
N GLY A 160 -37.35 -12.34 47.41
CA GLY A 160 -38.13 -13.49 46.94
C GLY A 160 -37.30 -14.75 46.66
N GLU A 161 -36.18 -14.94 47.35
CA GLU A 161 -35.25 -16.07 47.16
C GLU A 161 -35.17 -16.95 48.41
N SER A 162 -34.81 -18.23 48.28
CA SER A 162 -34.65 -19.08 49.46
C SER A 162 -33.35 -18.78 50.22
N VAL A 163 -33.37 -18.92 51.56
CA VAL A 163 -32.16 -18.86 52.40
C VAL A 163 -31.08 -19.84 51.93
N ALA A 164 -31.48 -21.02 51.44
CA ALA A 164 -30.56 -22.01 50.89
C ALA A 164 -29.87 -21.53 49.61
N THR A 165 -30.59 -20.82 48.72
CA THR A 165 -30.02 -20.19 47.53
C THR A 165 -29.01 -19.11 47.88
N LEU A 166 -29.35 -18.22 48.81
CA LEU A 166 -28.43 -17.17 49.25
C LEU A 166 -27.14 -17.75 49.86
N ARG A 167 -27.25 -18.81 50.68
CA ARG A 167 -26.08 -19.51 51.24
C ARG A 167 -25.19 -20.13 50.15
N ARG A 168 -25.80 -20.71 49.11
CA ARG A 168 -25.07 -21.27 47.96
C ARG A 168 -24.33 -20.19 47.18
N TRP A 169 -24.96 -19.04 46.94
CA TRP A 169 -24.33 -17.91 46.25
C TRP A 169 -23.22 -17.29 47.08
N TYR A 170 -23.46 -17.07 48.37
CA TYR A 170 -22.46 -16.52 49.28
C TYR A 170 -21.22 -17.41 49.35
N ALA A 171 -21.38 -18.75 49.39
CA ALA A 171 -20.25 -19.68 49.35
C ALA A 171 -19.39 -19.59 48.07
N ARG A 172 -19.96 -19.13 46.94
CA ARG A 172 -19.21 -18.92 45.68
C ARG A 172 -18.37 -17.65 45.70
N VAL A 173 -18.64 -16.71 46.59
CA VAL A 173 -17.99 -15.38 46.61
C VAL A 173 -17.27 -15.07 47.91
N SER A 174 -17.52 -15.82 48.99
CA SER A 174 -16.97 -15.55 50.33
C SER A 174 -15.45 -15.64 50.44
N HIS A 175 -14.79 -16.25 49.46
CA HIS A 175 -13.34 -16.39 49.37
C HIS A 175 -12.69 -15.34 48.44
N LEU A 176 -13.50 -14.48 47.81
CA LEU A 176 -13.03 -13.43 46.91
C LEU A 176 -12.84 -12.13 47.68
N THR A 177 -11.68 -11.50 47.49
CA THR A 177 -11.26 -10.32 48.24
C THR A 177 -12.05 -9.06 47.86
N HIS A 178 -12.43 -8.93 46.58
CA HIS A 178 -13.11 -7.74 46.07
C HIS A 178 -14.52 -8.05 45.61
N HIS A 179 -15.47 -7.17 45.95
CA HIS A 179 -16.87 -7.30 45.51
C HIS A 179 -17.02 -7.21 43.99
N SER A 180 -16.09 -6.56 43.29
CA SER A 180 -16.04 -6.51 41.82
C SER A 180 -15.92 -7.90 41.18
N ASP A 181 -15.36 -8.87 41.91
CA ASP A 181 -15.09 -10.21 41.40
C ASP A 181 -16.28 -11.17 41.66
N TRP A 182 -17.31 -10.68 42.35
CA TRP A 182 -18.50 -11.47 42.67
C TRP A 182 -19.39 -11.67 41.45
N ILE A 183 -19.48 -10.70 40.55
CA ILE A 183 -20.38 -10.75 39.39
C ILE A 183 -20.09 -11.97 38.49
N PRO A 184 -18.83 -12.21 38.04
CA PRO A 184 -18.53 -13.40 37.25
C PRO A 184 -18.79 -14.70 38.00
N ALA A 185 -18.50 -14.72 39.30
CA ALA A 185 -18.70 -15.88 40.15
C ALA A 185 -20.17 -16.16 40.46
N LEU A 186 -21.08 -15.19 40.35
CA LEU A 186 -22.51 -15.34 40.62
C LEU A 186 -23.33 -15.60 39.35
N ALA A 187 -22.78 -15.24 38.18
CA ALA A 187 -23.38 -15.47 36.89
C ALA A 187 -23.87 -16.93 36.74
N PRO A 188 -25.07 -17.15 36.17
CA PRO A 188 -25.56 -18.48 35.85
C PRO A 188 -24.62 -19.23 34.89
N ALA A 189 -24.19 -20.42 35.27
CA ALA A 189 -23.46 -21.34 34.39
C ALA A 189 -24.46 -22.25 33.65
N TRP A 190 -25.28 -21.68 32.76
CA TRP A 190 -26.19 -22.49 31.93
C TRP A 190 -25.39 -23.30 30.90
N CYS A 191 -25.03 -24.53 31.25
CA CYS A 191 -24.58 -25.56 30.29
C CYS A 191 -25.79 -26.28 29.69
N GLY A 192 -26.75 -25.52 29.15
CA GLY A 192 -28.01 -26.03 28.61
C GLY A 192 -28.04 -25.95 27.09
N GLY A 193 -27.28 -26.80 26.41
CA GLY A 193 -27.45 -27.04 24.98
C GLY A 193 -27.75 -28.51 24.75
N ARG A 194 -28.72 -28.85 23.89
CA ARG A 194 -28.81 -30.21 23.35
C ARG A 194 -27.46 -30.56 22.71
N PRO A 195 -26.96 -31.80 22.85
CA PRO A 195 -25.74 -32.22 22.17
C PRO A 195 -25.83 -31.86 20.68
N LYS A 196 -24.73 -31.37 20.11
CA LYS A 196 -24.69 -31.00 18.69
C LYS A 196 -24.97 -32.28 17.91
N ALA A 197 -26.02 -32.26 17.07
CA ALA A 197 -26.32 -33.40 16.19
C ALA A 197 -25.07 -33.79 15.40
N GLU A 198 -24.75 -35.07 15.37
CA GLU A 198 -23.53 -35.57 14.75
C GLU A 198 -23.54 -35.28 13.24
N LEU A 199 -22.34 -35.08 12.71
CA LEU A 199 -22.10 -34.84 11.30
C LEU A 199 -20.72 -35.42 11.02
N SER A 200 -20.66 -36.45 10.18
CA SER A 200 -19.39 -37.05 9.78
C SER A 200 -18.47 -36.00 9.15
N ASN A 201 -17.17 -36.10 9.43
CA ASN A 201 -16.18 -35.20 8.86
C ASN A 201 -16.17 -35.25 7.34
N ASP A 202 -16.33 -36.43 6.74
CA ASP A 202 -16.36 -36.62 5.29
C ASP A 202 -17.57 -35.95 4.64
N ALA A 203 -18.76 -36.10 5.23
CA ALA A 203 -19.97 -35.39 4.79
C ALA A 203 -19.81 -33.87 4.90
N TRP A 204 -19.18 -33.38 5.98
CA TRP A 204 -18.90 -31.96 6.13
C TRP A 204 -17.90 -31.44 5.11
N GLN A 205 -16.82 -32.19 4.84
CA GLN A 205 -15.84 -31.85 3.82
C GLN A 205 -16.45 -31.85 2.42
N PHE A 206 -17.30 -32.83 2.10
CA PHE A 206 -18.05 -32.86 0.85
C PHE A 206 -18.90 -31.59 0.69
N ILE A 207 -19.73 -31.27 1.68
CA ILE A 207 -20.59 -30.07 1.66
C ILE A 207 -19.75 -28.80 1.53
N LEU A 208 -18.66 -28.68 2.29
CA LEU A 208 -17.78 -27.53 2.20
C LEU A 208 -17.12 -27.41 0.84
N SER A 209 -16.62 -28.50 0.26
CA SER A 209 -15.96 -28.49 -1.05
C SER A 209 -16.90 -28.01 -2.15
N GLU A 210 -18.15 -28.48 -2.15
CA GLU A 210 -19.19 -28.11 -3.12
C GLU A 210 -19.74 -26.70 -2.87
N TRP A 211 -19.85 -26.28 -1.61
CA TRP A 211 -20.42 -24.98 -1.25
C TRP A 211 -19.41 -23.84 -1.35
N SER A 212 -18.12 -24.10 -1.15
CA SER A 212 -17.07 -23.08 -1.07
C SER A 212 -16.48 -22.68 -2.43
N VAL A 213 -17.30 -22.69 -3.48
CA VAL A 213 -16.94 -22.33 -4.86
C VAL A 213 -17.54 -21.00 -5.29
N GLN A 214 -16.89 -20.34 -6.26
CA GLN A 214 -17.25 -19.00 -6.74
C GLN A 214 -18.53 -18.94 -7.58
N SER A 215 -19.02 -20.07 -8.12
CA SER A 215 -20.32 -20.14 -8.80
C SER A 215 -21.52 -19.95 -7.86
N LYS A 216 -21.26 -19.87 -6.54
CA LYS A 216 -22.24 -19.58 -5.49
C LYS A 216 -23.48 -20.51 -5.54
N PRO A 217 -23.32 -21.85 -5.61
CA PRO A 217 -24.47 -22.74 -5.60
C PRO A 217 -25.29 -22.57 -4.31
N ALA A 218 -26.61 -22.77 -4.44
CA ALA A 218 -27.51 -22.83 -3.31
C ALA A 218 -27.19 -24.05 -2.43
N LEU A 219 -27.33 -23.93 -1.11
CA LEU A 219 -27.00 -25.02 -0.18
C LEU A 219 -27.95 -26.22 -0.32
N LEU A 220 -29.22 -26.00 -0.69
CA LEU A 220 -30.22 -27.06 -0.74
C LEU A 220 -29.90 -28.17 -1.77
N PRO A 221 -29.55 -27.85 -3.04
CA PRO A 221 -29.07 -28.87 -3.98
C PRO A 221 -27.86 -29.66 -3.48
N ILE A 222 -26.90 -28.99 -2.83
CA ILE A 222 -25.69 -29.62 -2.29
C ILE A 222 -26.05 -30.59 -1.15
N TYR A 223 -26.93 -30.17 -0.25
CA TYR A 223 -27.42 -31.01 0.83
C TYR A 223 -28.13 -32.27 0.31
N ARG A 224 -28.93 -32.14 -0.76
CA ARG A 224 -29.58 -33.31 -1.39
C ARG A 224 -28.55 -34.29 -1.95
N ARG A 225 -27.48 -33.81 -2.58
CA ARG A 225 -26.37 -34.66 -3.02
C ARG A 225 -25.66 -35.33 -1.85
N ALA A 226 -25.36 -34.57 -0.79
CA ALA A 226 -24.73 -35.09 0.41
C ALA A 226 -25.57 -36.19 1.09
N ALA A 227 -26.90 -36.11 1.03
CA ALA A 227 -27.79 -37.15 1.55
C ALA A 227 -27.72 -38.47 0.75
N VAL A 228 -27.55 -38.38 -0.58
CA VAL A 228 -27.34 -39.54 -1.44
C VAL A 228 -25.99 -40.20 -1.11
N GLU A 229 -24.92 -39.41 -1.01
CA GLU A 229 -23.60 -39.90 -0.65
C GLU A 229 -23.53 -40.45 0.78
N ALA A 230 -24.25 -39.84 1.72
CA ALA A 230 -24.38 -40.34 3.08
C ALA A 230 -25.00 -41.75 3.11
N SER A 231 -25.97 -42.03 2.23
CA SER A 231 -26.58 -43.36 2.12
C SER A 231 -25.62 -44.40 1.54
N ARG A 232 -24.66 -43.98 0.69
CA ARG A 232 -23.66 -44.87 0.06
C ARG A 232 -22.48 -45.17 0.97
N HIS A 233 -22.01 -44.16 1.68
CA HIS A 233 -20.79 -44.21 2.49
C HIS A 233 -21.05 -44.35 3.99
N GLY A 234 -22.32 -44.41 4.40
CA GLY A 234 -22.70 -44.49 5.81
C GLY A 234 -22.38 -43.21 6.60
N TRP A 235 -22.42 -42.04 5.96
CA TRP A 235 -22.17 -40.79 6.67
C TRP A 235 -23.37 -40.38 7.52
N GLU A 236 -23.08 -39.85 8.70
CA GLU A 236 -24.07 -39.17 9.53
C GLU A 236 -24.27 -37.75 9.01
N LEU A 237 -25.49 -37.45 8.58
CA LEU A 237 -25.88 -36.16 8.06
C LEU A 237 -27.09 -35.63 8.86
N PRO A 238 -26.94 -34.54 9.63
CA PRO A 238 -28.03 -33.95 10.38
C PRO A 238 -28.95 -33.15 9.46
N SER A 239 -30.08 -32.67 9.98
CA SER A 239 -31.07 -31.91 9.19
C SER A 239 -30.46 -30.74 8.41
N TYR A 240 -31.08 -30.39 7.27
CA TYR A 240 -30.72 -29.21 6.48
C TYR A 240 -30.60 -27.94 7.31
N LYS A 241 -31.52 -27.72 8.27
CA LYS A 241 -31.48 -26.55 9.17
C LYS A 241 -30.20 -26.55 10.02
N THR A 242 -29.74 -27.72 10.47
CA THR A 242 -28.50 -27.87 11.24
C THR A 242 -27.27 -27.59 10.39
N VAL A 243 -27.21 -28.15 9.17
CA VAL A 243 -26.11 -27.88 8.23
C VAL A 243 -26.06 -26.40 7.85
N LYS A 244 -27.22 -25.80 7.53
CA LYS A 244 -27.32 -24.37 7.24
C LYS A 244 -26.79 -23.52 8.40
N ARG A 245 -27.19 -23.83 9.64
CA ARG A 245 -26.68 -23.13 10.83
C ARG A 245 -25.15 -23.25 10.97
N ARG A 246 -24.57 -24.42 10.66
CA ARG A 246 -23.11 -24.61 10.70
C ARG A 246 -22.40 -23.80 9.61
N ILE A 247 -22.97 -23.75 8.40
CA ILE A 247 -22.47 -22.90 7.30
C ILE A 247 -22.58 -21.41 7.65
N ASP A 248 -23.72 -20.98 8.19
CA ASP A 248 -23.95 -19.59 8.59
C ASP A 248 -22.94 -19.15 9.67
N ALA A 249 -22.60 -20.06 10.60
CA ALA A 249 -21.62 -19.85 11.65
C ALA A 249 -20.15 -19.79 11.17
N LEU A 250 -19.87 -20.11 9.90
CA LEU A 250 -18.53 -19.91 9.35
C LEU A 250 -18.15 -18.42 9.36
N PRO A 251 -16.87 -18.09 9.61
CA PRO A 251 -16.40 -16.71 9.54
C PRO A 251 -16.76 -16.04 8.22
N ALA A 252 -17.24 -14.80 8.27
CA ALA A 252 -17.58 -14.02 7.08
C ALA A 252 -16.39 -13.94 6.10
N THR A 253 -15.18 -13.78 6.63
CA THR A 253 -13.91 -13.80 5.90
C THR A 253 -13.74 -15.03 5.03
N VAL A 254 -13.97 -16.23 5.58
CA VAL A 254 -13.85 -17.50 4.85
C VAL A 254 -14.93 -17.61 3.78
N LYS A 255 -16.18 -17.21 4.10
CA LYS A 255 -17.30 -17.25 3.16
C LYS A 255 -17.04 -16.35 1.95
N VAL A 256 -16.61 -15.12 2.18
CA VAL A 256 -16.29 -14.14 1.12
C VAL A 256 -15.10 -14.60 0.29
N LEU A 257 -13.99 -15.01 0.92
CA LEU A 257 -12.80 -15.45 0.20
C LEU A 257 -13.09 -16.62 -0.75
N ARG A 258 -13.83 -17.62 -0.26
CA ARG A 258 -14.12 -18.84 -1.03
C ARG A 258 -15.19 -18.64 -2.10
N ARG A 259 -16.26 -17.87 -1.81
CA ARG A 259 -17.41 -17.73 -2.70
C ARG A 259 -17.41 -16.48 -3.56
N GLU A 260 -16.64 -15.47 -3.20
CA GLU A 260 -16.59 -14.18 -3.91
C GLU A 260 -15.19 -13.83 -4.41
N GLY A 261 -14.15 -14.44 -3.84
CA GLY A 261 -12.77 -14.28 -4.28
C GLY A 261 -11.97 -13.23 -3.48
N ASN A 262 -10.75 -12.97 -3.94
CA ASN A 262 -9.78 -12.14 -3.22
C ASN A 262 -10.16 -10.66 -3.16
N GLU A 263 -10.82 -10.11 -4.19
CA GLU A 263 -11.14 -8.68 -4.22
C GLU A 263 -12.23 -8.30 -3.19
N PRO A 264 -13.39 -8.97 -3.12
CA PRO A 264 -14.37 -8.72 -2.05
C PRO A 264 -13.80 -9.05 -0.66
N PHE A 265 -12.94 -10.06 -0.55
CA PHE A 265 -12.26 -10.38 0.70
C PHE A 265 -11.37 -9.22 1.18
N GLY A 266 -10.63 -8.58 0.26
CA GLY A 266 -9.86 -7.38 0.55
C GLY A 266 -10.71 -6.22 1.09
N LYS A 267 -11.97 -6.09 0.64
CA LYS A 267 -12.91 -5.05 1.08
C LYS A 267 -13.43 -5.25 2.52
N LEU A 268 -13.23 -6.43 3.12
CA LEU A 268 -13.55 -6.66 4.53
C LEU A 268 -12.56 -5.98 5.48
N PHE A 269 -11.38 -5.61 4.98
CA PHE A 269 -10.35 -4.92 5.75
C PHE A 269 -10.51 -3.41 5.59
N PRO A 270 -10.16 -2.62 6.63
CA PRO A 270 -10.24 -1.17 6.54
C PRO A 270 -9.37 -0.64 5.39
N ALA A 271 -9.90 0.35 4.67
CA ALA A 271 -9.16 1.04 3.62
C ALA A 271 -7.94 1.76 4.21
N ILE A 272 -6.83 1.74 3.48
CA ILE A 272 -5.67 2.56 3.83
C ILE A 272 -6.08 4.03 3.69
N GLN A 273 -6.03 4.77 4.79
CA GLN A 273 -6.18 6.22 4.79
C GLN A 273 -4.85 6.85 4.35
N ARG A 274 -4.91 7.74 3.37
CA ARG A 274 -3.76 8.49 2.88
C ARG A 274 -3.88 9.92 3.34
N ASP A 275 -2.83 10.42 3.97
CA ASP A 275 -2.69 11.81 4.37
C ASP A 275 -2.06 12.61 3.22
N TYR A 276 -2.86 13.48 2.60
CA TYR A 276 -2.41 14.29 1.47
C TYR A 276 -1.67 15.55 1.91
N SER A 277 -1.73 15.94 3.18
CA SER A 277 -0.98 17.10 3.70
C SER A 277 0.53 16.91 3.62
N THR A 278 0.98 15.66 3.52
CA THR A 278 2.38 15.28 3.36
C THR A 278 2.96 15.57 1.97
N LEU A 279 2.11 15.87 0.97
CA LEU A 279 2.53 16.18 -0.38
C LEU A 279 2.60 17.69 -0.62
N GLY A 280 3.70 18.16 -1.19
CA GLY A 280 3.81 19.47 -1.81
C GLY A 280 3.03 19.54 -3.13
N LEU A 281 2.72 20.77 -3.58
CA LEU A 281 2.10 20.97 -4.88
C LEU A 281 3.04 20.51 -6.00
N HIS A 282 2.54 19.67 -6.91
CA HIS A 282 3.32 19.05 -7.99
C HIS A 282 4.39 18.04 -7.54
N ASP A 283 4.40 17.60 -6.28
CA ASP A 283 5.23 16.45 -5.89
C ASP A 283 4.88 15.23 -6.73
N MET A 284 3.59 14.99 -6.91
CA MET A 284 3.10 13.83 -7.64
C MET A 284 1.84 14.14 -8.43
N TRP A 285 1.83 13.74 -9.70
CA TRP A 285 0.62 13.73 -10.52
C TRP A 285 0.15 12.29 -10.71
N VAL A 286 -1.16 12.09 -10.81
CA VAL A 286 -1.75 10.80 -11.18
C VAL A 286 -2.34 10.90 -12.58
N SER A 287 -2.14 9.86 -13.38
CA SER A 287 -2.79 9.74 -14.69
C SER A 287 -3.58 8.45 -14.80
N ASP A 288 -4.74 8.55 -15.43
CA ASP A 288 -5.60 7.41 -15.72
C ASP A 288 -6.46 7.70 -16.96
N GLY A 289 -6.96 6.63 -17.58
CA GLY A 289 -7.79 6.68 -18.78
C GLY A 289 -9.19 6.14 -18.51
N ARG A 290 -10.24 6.87 -18.89
CA ARG A 290 -11.63 6.42 -18.84
C ARG A 290 -12.20 6.27 -20.25
N LYS A 291 -12.79 5.11 -20.53
CA LYS A 291 -13.67 4.95 -21.71
C LYS A 291 -15.04 5.58 -21.42
N ALA A 292 -15.41 6.60 -22.19
CA ALA A 292 -16.69 7.27 -22.10
C ALA A 292 -17.86 6.30 -22.28
N ASP A 293 -19.00 6.52 -21.62
CA ASP A 293 -20.22 5.70 -21.82
C ASP A 293 -21.10 6.21 -22.97
N VAL A 294 -20.58 7.12 -23.80
CA VAL A 294 -21.28 7.77 -24.92
C VAL A 294 -20.61 7.43 -26.25
N PHE A 295 -21.40 7.12 -27.29
CA PHE A 295 -20.90 6.96 -28.65
C PHE A 295 -20.68 8.31 -29.34
N CYS A 296 -19.46 8.52 -29.83
CA CYS A 296 -19.07 9.73 -30.52
C CYS A 296 -18.65 9.46 -31.97
N LYS A 297 -18.83 10.46 -32.84
CA LYS A 297 -18.38 10.46 -34.22
C LYS A 297 -17.22 11.44 -34.39
N TRP A 298 -16.14 10.96 -35.01
CA TRP A 298 -14.95 11.74 -35.34
C TRP A 298 -15.03 12.32 -36.76
N PRO A 299 -14.26 13.38 -37.07
CA PRO A 299 -14.25 14.00 -38.40
C PRO A 299 -13.89 13.05 -39.55
N ASP A 300 -13.08 12.03 -39.27
CA ASP A 300 -12.69 10.99 -40.25
C ASP A 300 -13.76 9.89 -40.42
N GLY A 301 -14.92 10.05 -39.80
CA GLY A 301 -16.03 9.10 -39.87
C GLY A 301 -15.96 7.95 -38.87
N TYR A 302 -14.89 7.84 -38.08
CA TYR A 302 -14.81 6.82 -37.03
C TYR A 302 -15.90 7.05 -35.97
N VAL A 303 -16.68 6.02 -35.68
CA VAL A 303 -17.70 6.01 -34.63
C VAL A 303 -17.26 5.07 -33.53
N GLY A 304 -17.20 5.57 -32.30
CA GLY A 304 -16.81 4.78 -31.15
C GLY A 304 -16.87 5.55 -29.85
N ARG A 305 -16.58 4.86 -28.76
CA ARG A 305 -16.51 5.43 -27.42
C ARG A 305 -15.12 6.02 -27.19
N PRO A 306 -14.97 7.35 -26.99
CA PRO A 306 -13.67 7.96 -26.78
C PRO A 306 -13.04 7.51 -25.44
N ILE A 307 -11.72 7.53 -25.40
CA ILE A 307 -10.91 7.40 -24.19
C ILE A 307 -10.54 8.81 -23.73
N LEU A 308 -10.98 9.21 -22.55
CA LEU A 308 -10.55 10.41 -21.84
C LEU A 308 -9.32 10.08 -21.00
N MET A 309 -8.17 10.60 -21.40
CA MET A 309 -6.92 10.47 -20.67
C MET A 309 -6.64 11.78 -19.93
N ALA A 310 -6.52 11.76 -18.60
CA ALA A 310 -6.27 12.98 -17.82
C ALA A 310 -5.06 12.86 -16.89
N TRP A 311 -4.52 14.01 -16.52
CA TRP A 311 -3.51 14.18 -15.49
C TRP A 311 -4.06 15.06 -14.37
N GLN A 312 -4.02 14.55 -13.15
CA GLN A 312 -4.51 15.22 -11.95
C GLN A 312 -3.35 15.46 -10.97
N GLU A 313 -3.27 16.68 -10.43
CA GLU A 313 -2.37 17.02 -9.34
C GLU A 313 -2.88 16.37 -8.05
N LEU A 314 -2.03 15.59 -7.38
CA LEU A 314 -2.52 14.69 -6.34
C LEU A 314 -2.86 15.41 -5.03
N ARG A 315 -2.13 16.47 -4.65
CA ARG A 315 -2.37 17.22 -3.41
C ARG A 315 -3.72 17.93 -3.40
N THR A 316 -4.11 18.48 -4.54
CA THR A 316 -5.25 19.40 -4.71
C THR A 316 -6.42 18.80 -5.48
N ARG A 317 -6.22 17.66 -6.16
CA ARG A 317 -7.20 16.98 -7.03
C ARG A 317 -7.57 17.76 -8.28
N LYS A 318 -6.83 18.83 -8.59
CA LYS A 318 -7.06 19.60 -9.80
C LYS A 318 -6.63 18.80 -11.01
N VAL A 319 -7.54 18.62 -11.96
CA VAL A 319 -7.16 18.11 -13.29
C VAL A 319 -6.42 19.20 -14.03
N LEU A 320 -5.16 18.92 -14.37
CA LEU A 320 -4.24 19.86 -15.00
C LEU A 320 -4.36 19.87 -16.52
N GLY A 321 -4.64 18.71 -17.12
CA GLY A 321 -4.76 18.56 -18.56
C GLY A 321 -5.34 17.21 -18.93
N TRP A 322 -5.92 17.12 -20.12
CA TRP A 322 -6.58 15.92 -20.60
C TRP A 322 -6.66 15.91 -22.13
N ARG A 323 -6.77 14.72 -22.72
CA ARG A 323 -7.04 14.52 -24.15
C ARG A 323 -8.05 13.41 -24.39
N LEU A 324 -8.73 13.49 -25.52
CA LEU A 324 -9.58 12.43 -26.04
C LEU A 324 -8.83 11.66 -27.13
N GLY A 325 -8.92 10.34 -27.07
CA GLY A 325 -8.39 9.45 -28.10
C GLY A 325 -9.37 8.35 -28.46
N LYS A 326 -9.11 7.67 -29.58
CA LYS A 326 -9.91 6.52 -30.03
C LYS A 326 -9.57 5.25 -29.25
N VAL A 327 -8.32 5.14 -28.82
CA VAL A 327 -7.74 4.00 -28.11
C VAL A 327 -6.80 4.51 -27.02
N GLU A 328 -6.58 3.69 -25.99
CA GLU A 328 -5.62 3.98 -24.94
C GLU A 328 -4.22 3.54 -25.40
N ASN A 329 -3.37 4.50 -25.75
CA ASN A 329 -2.02 4.25 -26.24
C ASN A 329 -1.01 5.27 -25.69
N ALA A 330 0.28 5.02 -25.96
CA ALA A 330 1.37 5.89 -25.50
C ALA A 330 1.26 7.31 -26.05
N GLU A 331 0.81 7.48 -27.29
CA GLU A 331 0.64 8.80 -27.93
C GLU A 331 -0.39 9.65 -27.19
N LEU A 332 -1.54 9.08 -26.85
CA LEU A 332 -2.58 9.76 -26.09
C LEU A 332 -2.06 10.18 -24.70
N THR A 333 -1.33 9.29 -24.01
CA THR A 333 -0.70 9.60 -22.73
C THR A 333 0.33 10.74 -22.85
N ARG A 334 1.13 10.74 -23.92
CA ARG A 334 2.17 11.74 -24.16
C ARG A 334 1.57 13.12 -24.44
N LEU A 335 0.53 13.18 -25.28
CA LEU A 335 -0.15 14.43 -25.63
C LEU A 335 -0.98 14.97 -24.46
N SER A 336 -1.68 14.11 -23.70
CA SER A 336 -2.39 14.56 -22.49
C SER A 336 -1.43 15.09 -21.42
N PHE A 337 -0.23 14.49 -21.31
CA PHE A 337 0.81 15.01 -20.43
C PHE A 337 1.31 16.37 -20.89
N ARG A 338 1.55 16.55 -22.20
CA ARG A 338 1.93 17.84 -22.78
C ARG A 338 0.96 18.94 -22.39
N ASP A 339 -0.34 18.68 -22.55
CA ASP A 339 -1.38 19.64 -22.21
C ASP A 339 -1.39 19.99 -20.73
N ALA A 340 -1.21 19.00 -19.86
CA ALA A 340 -1.12 19.23 -18.43
C ALA A 340 0.11 20.07 -18.07
N ALA A 341 1.28 19.77 -18.64
CA ALA A 341 2.51 20.53 -18.43
C ALA A 341 2.41 21.97 -18.98
N GLN A 342 1.83 22.14 -20.18
CA GLN A 342 1.66 23.44 -20.81
C GLN A 342 0.62 24.30 -20.07
N ARG A 343 -0.54 23.74 -19.68
CA ARG A 343 -1.61 24.49 -18.99
C ARG A 343 -1.22 24.86 -17.56
N SER A 344 -0.57 23.97 -16.84
CA SER A 344 -0.11 24.24 -15.47
C SER A 344 1.18 25.07 -15.43
N GLY A 345 1.96 25.05 -16.50
CA GLY A 345 3.31 25.60 -16.52
C GLY A 345 4.27 24.86 -15.60
N ALA A 346 4.00 23.59 -15.27
CA ALA A 346 4.74 22.83 -14.27
C ALA A 346 5.09 21.41 -14.74
N LEU A 347 6.07 20.79 -14.08
CA LEU A 347 6.43 19.38 -14.20
C LEU A 347 6.42 18.74 -12.82
N PRO A 348 5.88 17.52 -12.66
CA PRO A 348 5.92 16.84 -11.38
C PRO A 348 7.30 16.27 -11.06
N HIS A 349 7.53 15.92 -9.78
CA HIS A 349 8.66 15.06 -9.40
C HIS A 349 8.34 13.58 -9.65
N GLU A 350 7.14 13.14 -9.30
CA GLU A 350 6.67 11.76 -9.46
C GLU A 350 5.37 11.67 -10.29
N ALA A 351 5.21 10.56 -11.00
CA ALA A 351 3.99 10.25 -11.73
C ALA A 351 3.42 8.92 -11.23
N LEU A 352 2.26 8.97 -10.55
CA LEU A 352 1.51 7.80 -10.16
C LEU A 352 0.73 7.26 -11.35
N LEU A 353 1.12 6.07 -11.82
CA LEU A 353 0.58 5.46 -13.05
C LEU A 353 -0.04 4.09 -12.77
N ASP A 354 -1.01 3.70 -13.60
CA ASP A 354 -1.41 2.31 -13.70
C ASP A 354 -0.41 1.50 -14.51
N ASN A 355 -0.34 0.19 -14.26
CA ASN A 355 0.43 -0.78 -15.04
C ASN A 355 -0.17 -1.05 -16.44
N GLY A 356 -1.01 -0.16 -16.95
CA GLY A 356 -1.55 -0.23 -18.30
C GLY A 356 -0.43 -0.24 -19.34
N ARG A 357 -0.66 -0.94 -20.46
CA ARG A 357 0.35 -1.07 -21.53
C ARG A 357 0.78 0.28 -22.12
N ALA A 358 -0.10 1.28 -22.11
CA ALA A 358 0.20 2.63 -22.55
C ALA A 358 1.33 3.27 -21.72
N TYR A 359 1.19 3.26 -20.39
CA TYR A 359 2.18 3.80 -19.45
C TYR A 359 3.49 2.98 -19.41
N ALA A 360 3.38 1.64 -19.47
CA ALA A 360 4.55 0.74 -19.45
C ALA A 360 5.33 0.69 -20.79
N SER A 361 4.86 1.42 -21.81
CA SER A 361 5.52 1.47 -23.10
C SER A 361 6.90 2.13 -23.02
N LYS A 362 7.81 1.73 -23.91
CA LYS A 362 9.15 2.32 -24.03
C LYS A 362 9.11 3.83 -24.26
N GLN A 363 8.09 4.31 -25.00
CA GLN A 363 7.93 5.73 -25.32
C GLN A 363 7.64 6.59 -24.07
N ILE A 364 7.05 6.03 -23.01
CA ILE A 364 6.70 6.79 -21.80
C ILE A 364 7.71 6.57 -20.67
N THR A 365 8.08 5.32 -20.39
CA THR A 365 8.92 4.94 -19.21
C THR A 365 10.21 4.20 -19.56
N GLY A 366 10.67 4.26 -20.82
CA GLY A 366 11.94 3.67 -21.23
C GLY A 366 13.14 4.18 -20.42
N GLY A 367 14.06 3.30 -20.02
CA GLY A 367 15.19 3.68 -19.16
C GLY A 367 14.86 3.87 -17.68
N GLN A 368 13.66 3.49 -17.23
CA GLN A 368 13.31 3.30 -15.82
C GLN A 368 12.82 1.87 -15.55
N PRO A 369 13.00 1.34 -14.33
CA PRO A 369 12.61 -0.03 -14.04
C PRO A 369 11.08 -0.11 -14.00
N THR A 370 10.52 -1.08 -14.70
CA THR A 370 9.08 -1.39 -14.65
C THR A 370 8.92 -2.85 -14.27
N ARG A 371 7.76 -3.25 -13.74
CA ARG A 371 7.54 -4.67 -13.38
C ARG A 371 7.66 -5.62 -14.59
N ASN A 372 7.47 -5.11 -15.81
CA ASN A 372 7.64 -5.90 -17.05
C ASN A 372 9.07 -5.82 -17.61
N ARG A 373 9.97 -5.03 -17.00
CA ARG A 373 11.34 -4.79 -17.47
C ARG A 373 12.29 -4.70 -16.28
N PHE A 374 12.91 -5.85 -15.97
CA PHE A 374 13.83 -6.02 -14.84
C PHE A 374 15.30 -5.73 -15.18
N LYS A 375 15.67 -5.64 -16.47
CA LYS A 375 17.02 -5.37 -16.95
C LYS A 375 17.02 -4.13 -17.85
N PHE A 376 18.04 -3.28 -17.66
CA PHE A 376 18.34 -2.16 -18.54
C PHE A 376 19.30 -2.63 -19.62
N ASP A 377 19.00 -2.31 -20.88
CA ASP A 377 19.99 -2.39 -21.95
C ASP A 377 20.65 -1.01 -22.07
N GLU A 378 21.99 -0.94 -22.02
CA GLU A 378 22.75 0.33 -22.09
C GLU A 378 22.52 1.13 -23.39
N GLY A 379 21.91 0.52 -24.41
CA GLY A 379 21.51 1.16 -25.68
C GLY A 379 20.02 1.51 -25.80
N GLU A 380 19.21 1.35 -24.74
CA GLU A 380 17.77 1.60 -24.81
C GLU A 380 17.43 3.10 -24.76
N ALA A 381 16.62 3.57 -25.72
CA ALA A 381 16.13 4.94 -25.74
C ALA A 381 15.28 5.27 -24.50
N HIS A 382 15.59 6.39 -23.85
CA HIS A 382 14.83 6.89 -22.70
C HIS A 382 13.41 7.29 -23.12
N GLY A 383 12.42 6.92 -22.30
CA GLY A 383 11.04 7.33 -22.45
C GLY A 383 10.82 8.77 -21.99
N LEU A 384 9.66 9.33 -22.32
CA LEU A 384 9.30 10.72 -22.03
C LEU A 384 9.54 11.11 -20.57
N LEU A 385 9.00 10.35 -19.62
CA LEU A 385 9.08 10.71 -18.21
C LEU A 385 10.53 10.66 -17.71
N THR A 386 11.31 9.71 -18.21
CA THR A 386 12.74 9.60 -17.90
C THR A 386 13.54 10.78 -18.46
N LEU A 387 13.29 11.17 -19.72
CA LEU A 387 13.91 12.37 -20.33
C LEU A 387 13.55 13.65 -19.58
N LEU A 388 12.34 13.72 -19.04
CA LEU A 388 11.88 14.83 -18.22
C LEU A 388 12.29 14.71 -16.75
N GLY A 389 13.05 13.70 -16.34
CA GLY A 389 13.47 13.52 -14.94
C GLY A 389 12.31 13.30 -13.96
N ILE A 390 11.21 12.73 -14.43
CA ILE A 390 10.01 12.39 -13.66
C ILE A 390 10.09 10.91 -13.28
N LYS A 391 9.86 10.60 -12.00
CA LYS A 391 9.91 9.23 -11.49
C LYS A 391 8.52 8.57 -11.51
N PRO A 392 8.31 7.49 -12.26
CA PRO A 392 7.05 6.76 -12.26
C PRO A 392 6.93 5.94 -10.97
N VAL A 393 5.75 6.01 -10.37
CA VAL A 393 5.31 5.20 -9.24
C VAL A 393 4.15 4.35 -9.72
N TRP A 394 4.31 3.03 -9.64
CA TRP A 394 3.31 2.09 -10.15
C TRP A 394 2.30 1.72 -9.07
N THR A 395 1.01 1.83 -9.41
CA THR A 395 -0.07 1.37 -8.53
C THR A 395 -0.14 -0.15 -8.49
N THR A 396 -0.71 -0.71 -7.42
CA THR A 396 -0.87 -2.17 -7.34
C THR A 396 -2.12 -2.58 -8.14
N PRO A 397 -2.02 -3.53 -9.09
CA PRO A 397 -3.18 -3.98 -9.85
C PRO A 397 -4.33 -4.46 -8.96
N TYR A 398 -5.58 -4.27 -9.42
CA TYR A 398 -6.80 -4.75 -8.78
C TYR A 398 -7.09 -4.20 -7.37
N ARG A 399 -6.50 -3.05 -7.03
CA ARG A 399 -6.80 -2.31 -5.80
C ARG A 399 -7.29 -0.90 -6.15
N GLY A 400 -8.59 -0.73 -6.40
CA GLY A 400 -9.16 0.59 -6.78
C GLY A 400 -8.89 1.71 -5.75
N GLN A 401 -8.74 1.33 -4.47
CA GLN A 401 -8.30 2.27 -3.42
C GLN A 401 -6.89 2.85 -3.63
N SER A 402 -6.09 2.31 -4.56
CA SER A 402 -4.74 2.81 -4.84
C SER A 402 -4.71 4.00 -5.80
N LYS A 403 -5.83 4.32 -6.46
CA LYS A 403 -5.93 5.39 -7.47
C LYS A 403 -7.02 6.40 -7.11
N PRO A 404 -6.66 7.55 -6.54
CA PRO A 404 -7.64 8.58 -6.15
C PRO A 404 -8.50 9.11 -7.31
N ILE A 405 -7.97 9.10 -8.54
CA ILE A 405 -8.67 9.56 -9.75
C ILE A 405 -9.87 8.69 -10.14
N GLU A 406 -9.99 7.45 -9.65
CA GLU A 406 -11.15 6.58 -9.96
C GLU A 406 -12.49 7.18 -9.48
N SER A 407 -12.48 7.88 -8.34
CA SER A 407 -13.68 8.60 -7.85
C SER A 407 -14.09 9.73 -8.79
N TYR A 408 -13.12 10.37 -9.44
CA TYR A 408 -13.35 11.41 -10.43
C TYR A 408 -14.07 10.84 -11.66
N TRP A 409 -13.69 9.64 -12.09
CA TRP A 409 -14.36 8.93 -13.20
C TRP A 409 -15.82 8.61 -12.93
N ASN A 410 -16.18 8.27 -11.71
CA ASN A 410 -17.58 8.05 -11.35
C ASN A 410 -18.42 9.33 -11.51
N THR A 411 -17.82 10.49 -11.24
CA THR A 411 -18.51 11.78 -11.48
C THR A 411 -18.77 11.99 -12.97
N ILE A 412 -17.75 11.82 -13.82
CA ILE A 412 -17.93 12.00 -15.27
C ILE A 412 -18.93 10.98 -15.81
N ALA A 413 -18.85 9.72 -15.37
CA ALA A 413 -19.80 8.69 -15.75
C ALA A 413 -21.26 9.05 -15.40
N GLU A 414 -21.47 9.71 -14.27
CA GLU A 414 -22.79 10.19 -13.87
C GLU A 414 -23.23 11.39 -14.72
N ALA A 415 -22.34 12.34 -14.97
CA ALA A 415 -22.62 13.51 -15.80
C ALA A 415 -22.95 13.13 -17.26
N GLU A 416 -22.40 12.04 -17.77
CA GLU A 416 -22.69 11.50 -19.11
C GLU A 416 -24.15 11.02 -19.30
N LYS A 417 -24.93 10.87 -18.22
CA LYS A 417 -26.35 10.52 -18.28
C LYS A 417 -27.26 11.72 -18.59
N CYS A 418 -26.68 12.86 -18.95
CA CYS A 418 -27.42 14.09 -19.22
C CYS A 418 -28.33 13.96 -20.46
N ALA A 419 -29.35 14.82 -20.53
CA ALA A 419 -30.32 14.82 -21.62
C ALA A 419 -29.68 15.02 -23.01
N ALA A 420 -28.52 15.66 -23.09
CA ALA A 420 -27.79 15.90 -24.35
C ALA A 420 -27.27 14.62 -25.00
N PHE A 421 -27.11 13.52 -24.24
CA PHE A 421 -26.57 12.25 -24.72
C PHE A 421 -27.61 11.11 -24.75
N VAL A 422 -28.90 11.45 -24.60
CA VAL A 422 -30.01 10.50 -24.79
C VAL A 422 -29.92 9.87 -26.17
N GLY A 423 -30.10 8.56 -26.24
CA GLY A 423 -29.91 7.75 -27.44
C GLY A 423 -28.47 7.44 -27.85
N SER A 424 -27.44 8.18 -27.43
CA SER A 424 -26.03 7.88 -27.69
C SER A 424 -25.30 7.27 -26.49
N TYR A 425 -25.83 7.45 -25.28
CA TYR A 425 -25.36 6.84 -24.03
C TYR A 425 -25.67 5.34 -24.00
N CYS A 426 -24.66 4.52 -23.73
CA CYS A 426 -24.72 3.05 -23.81
C CYS A 426 -24.48 2.32 -22.48
N GLY A 427 -24.24 3.06 -21.40
CA GLY A 427 -23.90 2.50 -20.10
C GLY A 427 -22.48 1.94 -20.00
N ASN A 428 -22.06 1.66 -18.76
CA ASN A 428 -20.73 1.15 -18.44
C ASN A 428 -20.59 -0.38 -18.65
N LYS A 429 -21.70 -1.09 -18.76
CA LYS A 429 -21.77 -2.55 -18.92
C LYS A 429 -22.89 -2.94 -19.90
N PRO A 430 -22.83 -4.13 -20.52
CA PRO A 430 -23.85 -4.56 -21.48
C PRO A 430 -25.28 -4.58 -20.93
N ASP A 431 -25.46 -4.91 -19.65
CA ASP A 431 -26.73 -4.95 -18.93
C ASP A 431 -27.21 -3.57 -18.45
N ALA A 432 -26.31 -2.58 -18.40
CA ALA A 432 -26.61 -1.19 -18.04
C ALA A 432 -26.99 -0.33 -19.25
N LYS A 433 -27.11 -0.92 -20.45
CA LYS A 433 -27.47 -0.22 -21.67
C LYS A 433 -28.95 0.20 -21.63
N PRO A 434 -29.27 1.50 -21.78
CA PRO A 434 -30.66 1.94 -21.87
C PRO A 434 -31.40 1.40 -23.10
N GLU A 435 -32.73 1.29 -23.01
CA GLU A 435 -33.59 0.87 -24.11
C GLU A 435 -33.58 1.87 -25.29
N ASP A 436 -33.41 3.17 -25.01
CA ASP A 436 -33.39 4.23 -26.02
C ASP A 436 -32.06 4.35 -26.77
N PHE A 437 -31.04 3.57 -26.38
CA PHE A 437 -29.74 3.57 -27.05
C PHE A 437 -29.84 3.10 -28.52
N ASP A 438 -29.34 3.92 -29.43
CA ASP A 438 -29.21 3.59 -30.85
C ASP A 438 -27.76 3.86 -31.31
N PRO A 439 -27.01 2.85 -31.78
CA PRO A 439 -25.64 3.04 -32.26
C PRO A 439 -25.52 4.00 -33.47
N ARG A 440 -26.63 4.35 -34.12
CA ARG A 440 -26.68 5.38 -35.18
C ARG A 440 -26.77 6.81 -34.63
N LYS A 441 -27.27 6.98 -33.40
CA LYS A 441 -27.31 8.27 -32.72
C LYS A 441 -25.96 8.49 -32.05
N VAL A 442 -25.19 9.42 -32.59
CA VAL A 442 -23.81 9.68 -32.20
C VAL A 442 -23.61 11.15 -31.94
N VAL A 443 -22.78 11.46 -30.96
CA VAL A 443 -22.43 12.84 -30.60
C VAL A 443 -21.17 13.24 -31.38
N PRO A 444 -21.12 14.41 -32.05
CA PRO A 444 -19.87 14.92 -32.60
C PRO A 444 -18.79 15.00 -31.50
N ILE A 445 -17.58 14.54 -31.79
CA ILE A 445 -16.51 14.46 -30.77
C ILE A 445 -16.20 15.83 -30.15
N GLU A 446 -16.39 16.92 -30.92
CA GLU A 446 -16.19 18.30 -30.48
C GLU A 446 -17.23 18.71 -29.41
N HIS A 447 -18.48 18.26 -29.55
CA HIS A 447 -19.51 18.48 -28.54
C HIS A 447 -19.21 17.72 -27.25
N TYR A 448 -18.76 16.46 -27.38
CA TYR A 448 -18.32 15.69 -26.21
C TYR A 448 -17.08 16.31 -25.54
N ALA A 449 -16.13 16.84 -26.32
CA ALA A 449 -14.98 17.56 -25.79
C ALA A 449 -15.37 18.84 -25.03
N ALA A 450 -16.35 19.60 -25.53
CA ALA A 450 -16.89 20.76 -24.84
C ALA A 450 -17.54 20.38 -23.50
N PHE A 451 -18.37 19.32 -23.50
CA PHE A 451 -18.96 18.76 -22.28
C PHE A 451 -17.91 18.33 -21.26
N VAL A 452 -16.87 17.61 -21.69
CA VAL A 452 -15.77 17.18 -20.80
C VAL A 452 -15.06 18.39 -20.20
N ARG A 453 -14.80 19.43 -21.00
CA ARG A 453 -14.17 20.67 -20.53
C ARG A 453 -14.99 21.32 -19.41
N GLU A 454 -16.27 21.56 -19.67
CA GLU A 454 -17.19 22.18 -18.72
C GLU A 454 -17.30 21.36 -17.43
N THR A 455 -17.44 20.04 -17.55
CA THR A 455 -17.53 19.14 -16.40
C THR A 455 -16.25 19.17 -15.55
N ILE A 456 -15.08 19.21 -16.20
CA ILE A 456 -13.79 19.27 -15.49
C ILE A 456 -13.62 20.62 -14.78
N GLU A 457 -14.01 21.71 -15.44
CA GLU A 457 -13.92 23.06 -14.89
C GLU A 457 -14.89 23.26 -13.71
N GLU A 458 -16.15 22.81 -13.82
CA GLU A 458 -17.10 22.76 -12.69
C GLU A 458 -16.52 21.98 -11.51
N LYS A 459 -15.92 20.82 -11.78
CA LYS A 459 -15.33 19.98 -10.73
C LYS A 459 -14.13 20.61 -10.04
N ASN A 460 -13.25 21.25 -10.80
CA ASN A 460 -12.08 21.93 -10.25
C ASN A 460 -12.50 23.15 -9.39
N ALA A 461 -13.60 23.81 -9.73
CA ALA A 461 -14.14 24.95 -8.99
C ALA A 461 -15.03 24.54 -7.79
N ARG A 462 -15.49 23.30 -7.73
CA ARG A 462 -16.42 22.83 -6.69
C ARG A 462 -15.71 22.52 -5.35
N PRO A 463 -16.26 22.98 -4.20
CA PRO A 463 -15.78 22.62 -2.86
C PRO A 463 -15.61 21.11 -2.66
N HIS A 464 -14.47 20.70 -2.10
CA HIS A 464 -14.10 19.29 -1.93
C HIS A 464 -13.96 18.93 -0.44
N ARG A 465 -14.55 17.79 -0.03
CA ARG A 465 -14.54 17.29 1.37
C ARG A 465 -13.48 16.22 1.64
N GLY A 466 -12.60 15.98 0.67
CA GLY A 466 -11.50 15.04 0.81
C GLY A 466 -10.47 15.51 1.84
N ASP A 467 -9.66 14.55 2.28
CA ASP A 467 -8.55 14.80 3.19
C ASP A 467 -7.68 15.99 2.75
N SER A 468 -7.30 16.83 3.71
CA SER A 468 -6.42 17.99 3.52
C SER A 468 -6.93 19.06 2.55
N MET A 469 -8.22 19.05 2.16
CA MET A 469 -8.83 20.10 1.34
C MET A 469 -9.49 21.22 2.17
N ASP A 470 -9.89 20.92 3.41
CA ASP A 470 -10.55 21.86 4.33
C ASP A 470 -11.77 22.59 3.75
N GLY A 471 -12.53 21.90 2.91
CA GLY A 471 -13.73 22.44 2.26
C GLY A 471 -13.46 23.32 1.04
N ARG A 472 -12.20 23.60 0.70
CA ARG A 472 -11.80 24.36 -0.50
C ARG A 472 -12.02 23.56 -1.78
N SER A 473 -12.18 24.25 -2.89
CA SER A 473 -12.13 23.63 -4.21
C SER A 473 -10.70 23.27 -4.62
N PRO A 474 -10.53 22.32 -5.57
CA PRO A 474 -9.23 22.08 -6.19
C PRO A 474 -8.54 23.33 -6.74
N ASP A 475 -9.29 24.24 -7.36
CA ASP A 475 -8.73 25.49 -7.92
C ASP A 475 -8.29 26.48 -6.84
N GLU A 476 -9.07 26.63 -5.77
CA GLU A 476 -8.74 27.50 -4.64
C GLU A 476 -7.45 27.02 -3.96
N LEU A 477 -7.40 25.74 -3.58
CA LEU A 477 -6.23 25.18 -2.91
C LEU A 477 -4.99 25.17 -3.81
N TYR A 478 -5.16 24.88 -5.11
CA TYR A 478 -4.05 24.94 -6.07
C TYR A 478 -3.47 26.34 -6.15
N SER A 479 -4.32 27.37 -6.26
CA SER A 479 -3.87 28.76 -6.38
C SER A 479 -3.18 29.25 -5.10
N GLU A 480 -3.67 28.84 -3.93
CA GLU A 480 -3.05 29.12 -2.63
C GLU A 480 -1.65 28.51 -2.52
N LEU A 481 -1.53 27.21 -2.83
CA LEU A 481 -0.25 26.50 -2.73
C LEU A 481 0.76 26.94 -3.80
N LEU A 482 0.29 27.39 -4.97
CA LEU A 482 1.15 27.85 -6.06
C LEU A 482 1.98 29.07 -5.65
N GLY A 483 1.45 29.94 -4.79
CA GLY A 483 2.16 31.13 -4.32
C GLY A 483 3.32 30.85 -3.37
N VAL A 484 3.36 29.65 -2.76
CA VAL A 484 4.36 29.27 -1.73
C VAL A 484 5.26 28.11 -2.17
N THR A 485 4.90 27.40 -3.23
CA THR A 485 5.64 26.22 -3.69
C THR A 485 6.63 26.57 -4.80
N PRO A 486 7.91 26.18 -4.71
CA PRO A 486 8.83 26.31 -5.84
C PRO A 486 8.42 25.37 -6.97
N VAL A 487 7.99 25.92 -8.10
CA VAL A 487 7.52 25.15 -9.25
C VAL A 487 8.65 24.82 -10.22
N ARG A 488 8.70 23.57 -10.67
CA ARG A 488 9.57 23.14 -11.77
C ARG A 488 8.90 23.44 -13.11
N HIS A 489 9.30 24.51 -13.77
CA HIS A 489 8.72 24.90 -15.06
C HIS A 489 9.29 24.07 -16.23
N PRO A 490 8.45 23.60 -17.17
CA PRO A 490 8.91 22.96 -18.40
C PRO A 490 9.53 24.00 -19.33
N THR A 491 10.63 23.64 -20.00
CA THR A 491 11.15 24.44 -21.11
C THR A 491 10.37 24.14 -22.40
N GLU A 492 10.41 25.07 -23.37
CA GLU A 492 9.83 24.84 -24.70
C GLU A 492 10.40 23.60 -25.39
N GLN A 493 11.69 23.31 -25.20
CA GLN A 493 12.32 22.07 -25.69
C GLN A 493 11.68 20.82 -25.08
N GLN A 494 11.40 20.84 -23.78
CA GLN A 494 10.75 19.73 -23.08
C GLN A 494 9.30 19.53 -23.53
N LEU A 495 8.57 20.61 -23.79
CA LEU A 495 7.21 20.53 -24.36
C LEU A 495 7.23 19.94 -25.79
N ARG A 496 8.22 20.32 -26.62
CA ARG A 496 8.42 19.72 -27.95
C ARG A 496 8.76 18.24 -27.90
N LEU A 497 9.45 17.76 -26.86
CA LEU A 497 9.67 16.32 -26.64
C LEU A 497 8.36 15.57 -26.39
N CYS A 498 7.23 16.22 -26.15
CA CYS A 498 5.94 15.55 -25.99
C CYS A 498 5.19 15.38 -27.33
N LEU A 499 5.63 16.02 -28.41
CA LEU A 499 5.00 15.91 -29.74
C LEU A 499 5.37 14.60 -30.46
N LEU A 500 4.51 14.17 -31.39
CA LEU A 500 4.74 12.96 -32.19
C LEU A 500 5.68 13.23 -33.35
N VAL A 501 6.51 12.24 -33.72
CA VAL A 501 7.53 12.37 -34.77
C VAL A 501 6.97 11.88 -36.11
N ALA A 502 7.05 12.70 -37.15
CA ALA A 502 6.90 12.29 -38.54
C ALA A 502 8.24 11.76 -39.07
N GLU A 503 8.24 10.59 -39.72
CA GLU A 503 9.49 9.87 -40.06
C GLU A 503 10.40 10.64 -41.02
N GLN A 504 9.89 11.24 -42.10
CA GLN A 504 10.63 12.22 -42.94
C GLN A 504 9.67 13.13 -43.70
N VAL A 505 9.95 14.43 -43.69
CA VAL A 505 9.20 15.46 -44.43
C VAL A 505 10.14 16.19 -45.39
N ARG A 506 9.66 16.45 -46.60
CA ARG A 506 10.34 17.32 -47.57
C ARG A 506 9.58 18.61 -47.74
N LEU A 507 10.31 19.70 -47.92
CA LEU A 507 9.73 21.00 -48.19
C LEU A 507 9.29 21.08 -49.66
N ASP A 508 8.13 21.68 -49.90
CA ASP A 508 7.62 21.98 -51.24
C ASP A 508 8.42 23.09 -51.93
N GLU A 509 8.08 23.44 -53.19
CA GLU A 509 8.74 24.49 -53.96
C GLU A 509 8.76 25.88 -53.27
N GLY A 510 7.77 26.16 -52.42
CA GLY A 510 7.68 27.36 -51.61
C GLY A 510 8.32 27.26 -50.23
N TYR A 511 9.10 26.21 -49.97
CA TYR A 511 9.68 25.91 -48.65
C TYR A 511 8.63 25.70 -47.55
N GLY A 512 7.40 25.32 -47.91
CA GLY A 512 6.37 24.89 -46.97
C GLY A 512 6.42 23.39 -46.73
N LEU A 513 5.83 22.92 -45.63
CA LEU A 513 5.58 21.49 -45.41
C LEU A 513 4.09 21.22 -45.28
N THR A 514 3.65 20.02 -45.65
CA THR A 514 2.27 19.58 -45.51
C THR A 514 2.21 18.35 -44.61
N ILE A 515 1.42 18.42 -43.55
CA ILE A 515 1.19 17.32 -42.61
C ILE A 515 -0.33 17.16 -42.45
N LEU A 516 -0.84 15.94 -42.66
CA LEU A 516 -2.26 15.61 -42.55
C LEU A 516 -3.19 16.57 -43.35
N GLY A 517 -2.74 17.01 -44.53
CA GLY A 517 -3.49 17.93 -45.42
C GLY A 517 -3.44 19.42 -45.04
N ASN A 518 -2.79 19.74 -43.91
CA ASN A 518 -2.55 21.12 -43.48
C ASN A 518 -1.18 21.59 -43.93
N ARG A 519 -1.12 22.82 -44.46
CA ARG A 519 0.14 23.44 -44.89
C ARG A 519 0.70 24.28 -43.75
N TYR A 520 2.01 24.19 -43.53
CA TYR A 520 2.75 24.93 -42.53
C TYR A 520 3.88 25.70 -43.21
N TRP A 521 4.09 26.94 -42.80
CA TRP A 521 5.16 27.78 -43.35
C TRP A 521 5.60 28.86 -42.36
N CYS A 522 6.90 29.14 -42.35
CA CYS A 522 7.48 30.33 -41.73
C CYS A 522 8.74 30.76 -42.49
N GLU A 523 9.15 32.01 -42.29
CA GLU A 523 10.32 32.60 -42.94
C GLU A 523 11.60 31.76 -42.73
N ALA A 524 11.79 31.20 -41.54
CA ALA A 524 12.96 30.36 -41.23
C ALA A 524 13.12 29.15 -42.16
N LEU A 525 12.02 28.59 -42.70
CA LEU A 525 12.11 27.48 -43.66
C LEU A 525 12.66 27.94 -45.02
N ALA A 526 12.34 29.16 -45.44
CA ALA A 526 12.79 29.72 -46.72
C ALA A 526 14.31 30.00 -46.75
N HIS A 527 14.94 30.10 -45.58
CA HIS A 527 16.39 30.28 -45.45
C HIS A 527 17.18 28.96 -45.42
N LEU A 528 16.51 27.80 -45.47
CA LEU A 528 17.19 26.51 -45.49
C LEU A 528 17.85 26.26 -46.85
N GLN A 529 19.07 25.72 -46.82
CA GLN A 529 19.89 25.51 -48.03
C GLN A 529 19.36 24.40 -48.94
N HIS A 530 18.64 23.43 -48.39
CA HIS A 530 18.06 22.31 -49.11
C HIS A 530 16.62 22.05 -48.62
N ARG A 531 15.87 21.22 -49.34
CA ARG A 531 14.44 20.97 -49.09
C ARG A 531 14.18 19.69 -48.29
N GLY A 532 15.16 19.23 -47.52
CA GLY A 532 15.11 18.01 -46.70
C GLY A 532 15.89 16.82 -47.28
N PRO A 533 15.82 15.65 -46.62
CA PRO A 533 14.80 15.26 -45.64
C PRO A 533 14.95 15.93 -44.27
N TYR A 534 13.82 16.31 -43.65
CA TYR A 534 13.72 16.84 -42.29
C TYR A 534 12.81 15.96 -41.43
N THR A 535 12.94 16.08 -40.11
CA THR A 535 12.05 15.44 -39.14
C THR A 535 11.08 16.49 -38.59
N ALA A 536 9.78 16.23 -38.61
CA ALA A 536 8.80 17.12 -38.02
C ALA A 536 8.20 16.50 -36.76
N ARG A 537 8.03 17.31 -35.71
CA ARG A 537 7.26 16.95 -34.53
C ARG A 537 5.96 17.74 -34.48
N PHE A 538 4.84 17.05 -34.35
CA PHE A 538 3.51 17.67 -34.46
C PHE A 538 2.47 16.98 -33.55
N ASP A 539 1.32 17.62 -33.38
CA ASP A 539 0.14 17.06 -32.74
C ASP A 539 -0.88 16.69 -33.83
N PRO A 540 -1.23 15.41 -34.04
CA PRO A 540 -2.19 15.01 -35.06
C PRO A 540 -3.63 15.43 -34.78
N SER A 541 -3.94 15.78 -33.53
CA SER A 541 -5.30 16.13 -33.08
C SER A 541 -5.56 17.63 -32.99
N ASP A 542 -4.51 18.45 -33.04
CA ASP A 542 -4.62 19.91 -33.14
C ASP A 542 -3.63 20.47 -34.17
N ALA A 543 -4.16 20.82 -35.34
CA ALA A 543 -3.38 21.35 -36.43
C ALA A 543 -2.83 22.78 -36.16
N ASN A 544 -3.40 23.50 -35.19
CA ASN A 544 -2.94 24.86 -34.84
C ASN A 544 -1.68 24.83 -33.98
N THR A 545 -1.40 23.73 -33.29
CA THR A 545 -0.15 23.54 -32.58
C THR A 545 1.02 23.62 -33.57
N PRO A 546 1.99 24.55 -33.40
CA PRO A 546 3.10 24.70 -34.32
C PRO A 546 3.90 23.40 -34.49
N VAL A 547 4.34 23.14 -35.71
CA VAL A 547 5.16 21.98 -36.05
C VAL A 547 6.62 22.33 -35.78
N ALA A 548 7.29 21.53 -34.94
CA ALA A 548 8.72 21.70 -34.69
C ALA A 548 9.55 20.91 -35.72
N VAL A 549 10.38 21.60 -36.51
CA VAL A 549 11.18 21.00 -37.58
C VAL A 549 12.63 20.81 -37.14
N TYR A 550 13.21 19.67 -37.51
CA TYR A 550 14.56 19.24 -37.14
C TYR A 550 15.33 18.74 -38.36
N ASP A 551 16.64 18.97 -38.36
CA ASP A 551 17.61 18.33 -39.23
C ASP A 551 18.39 17.29 -38.42
N GLY A 552 18.06 16.01 -38.60
CA GLY A 552 18.45 14.95 -37.67
C GLY A 552 17.95 15.24 -36.25
N GLU A 553 18.87 15.47 -35.31
CA GLU A 553 18.56 15.86 -33.92
C GLU A 553 18.57 17.38 -33.69
N ARG A 554 19.06 18.16 -34.67
CA ARG A 554 19.19 19.61 -34.55
C ARG A 554 17.84 20.29 -34.76
N PHE A 555 17.36 21.00 -33.74
CA PHE A 555 16.17 21.84 -33.86
C PHE A 555 16.43 23.03 -34.79
N LEU A 556 15.52 23.25 -35.75
CA LEU A 556 15.58 24.36 -36.70
C LEU A 556 14.63 25.49 -36.29
N CYS A 557 13.32 25.22 -36.29
CA CYS A 557 12.29 26.21 -36.00
C CYS A 557 10.95 25.57 -35.65
N GLU A 558 10.05 26.37 -35.11
CA GLU A 558 8.61 26.07 -35.04
C GLU A 558 7.88 26.75 -36.19
N VAL A 559 6.94 26.02 -36.78
CA VAL A 559 6.27 26.41 -38.01
C VAL A 559 4.75 26.42 -37.75
N PRO A 560 4.11 27.59 -37.74
CA PRO A 560 2.67 27.68 -37.56
C PRO A 560 1.92 27.19 -38.80
N ILE A 561 0.65 26.82 -38.61
CA ILE A 561 -0.23 26.49 -39.72
C ILE A 561 -0.45 27.71 -40.62
N THR A 562 -0.41 27.49 -41.93
CA THR A 562 -0.84 28.48 -42.92
C THR A 562 -2.35 28.37 -43.07
N LEU A 563 -3.09 29.33 -42.51
CA LEU A 563 -4.54 29.39 -42.62
C LEU A 563 -4.95 29.54 -44.10
N ARG A 564 -5.91 28.73 -44.54
CA ARG A 564 -6.55 28.90 -45.85
C ARG A 564 -7.48 30.11 -45.78
N VAL A 565 -7.11 31.18 -46.45
CA VAL A 565 -7.93 32.40 -46.57
C VAL A 565 -9.01 32.16 -47.63
N GLY A 566 -10.26 32.57 -47.35
CA GLY A 566 -11.36 32.47 -48.31
C GLY A 566 -11.11 33.35 -49.54
N PHE A 567 -11.54 32.90 -50.73
CA PHE A 567 -11.29 33.58 -52.01
C PHE A 567 -11.75 35.05 -52.06
N ARG A 568 -12.70 35.45 -51.20
CA ARG A 568 -13.28 36.80 -51.14
C ARG A 568 -12.82 37.63 -49.94
N ASP A 569 -11.91 37.12 -49.10
CA ASP A 569 -11.39 37.85 -47.96
C ASP A 569 -10.22 38.75 -48.39
N MET A 570 -10.58 39.98 -48.77
CA MET A 570 -9.63 40.98 -49.26
C MET A 570 -8.68 41.50 -48.19
N GLU A 571 -9.01 41.37 -46.90
CA GLU A 571 -8.22 41.93 -45.80
C GLU A 571 -7.04 41.02 -45.48
N ALA A 572 -7.29 39.71 -45.34
CA ALA A 572 -6.24 38.71 -45.20
C ALA A 572 -5.34 38.60 -46.45
N ALA A 573 -5.88 38.83 -47.66
CA ALA A 573 -5.07 38.90 -48.88
C ALA A 573 -4.13 40.12 -48.90
N LYS A 574 -4.58 41.28 -48.40
CA LYS A 574 -3.74 42.49 -48.28
C LYS A 574 -2.64 42.30 -47.25
N ASP A 575 -2.94 41.70 -46.10
CA ASP A 575 -1.94 41.42 -45.06
C ASP A 575 -0.87 40.43 -45.55
N HIS A 576 -1.26 39.34 -46.22
CA HIS A 576 -0.31 38.40 -46.82
C HIS A 576 0.59 39.08 -47.87
N MET A 577 0.03 39.94 -48.73
CA MET A 577 0.80 40.71 -49.71
C MET A 577 1.73 41.75 -49.06
N ARG A 578 1.33 42.34 -47.93
CA ARG A 578 2.17 43.28 -47.16
C ARG A 578 3.38 42.56 -46.57
N GLU A 579 3.17 41.43 -45.88
CA GLU A 579 4.26 40.64 -45.30
C GLU A 579 5.19 40.09 -46.39
N ARG A 580 4.64 39.63 -47.53
CA ARG A 580 5.46 39.21 -48.68
C ARG A 580 6.32 40.35 -49.23
N ARG A 581 5.78 41.56 -49.38
CA ARG A 581 6.56 42.73 -49.84
C ARG A 581 7.65 43.11 -48.84
N ARG A 582 7.37 43.01 -47.54
CA ARG A 582 8.35 43.24 -46.47
C ARG A 582 9.51 42.25 -46.55
N ALA A 583 9.22 40.95 -46.64
CA ALA A 583 10.23 39.90 -46.80
C ALA A 583 11.05 40.08 -48.09
N GLN A 584 10.40 40.41 -49.22
CA GLN A 584 11.10 40.71 -50.47
C GLN A 584 12.03 41.92 -50.36
N ARG A 585 11.65 42.95 -49.61
CA ARG A 585 12.48 44.13 -49.40
C ARG A 585 13.69 43.79 -48.52
N ALA A 586 13.48 43.09 -47.41
CA ALA A 586 14.55 42.65 -46.52
C ALA A 586 15.58 41.77 -47.26
N ALA A 587 15.14 40.80 -48.04
CA ALA A 587 16.02 39.93 -48.83
C ALA A 587 16.82 40.71 -49.90
N LYS A 588 16.21 41.74 -50.52
CA LYS A 588 16.92 42.60 -51.48
C LYS A 588 17.96 43.49 -50.80
N GLU A 589 17.64 44.03 -49.63
CA GLU A 589 18.58 44.84 -48.83
C GLU A 589 19.77 44.01 -48.36
N GLU A 590 19.52 42.77 -47.89
CA GLU A 590 20.57 41.83 -47.51
C GLU A 590 21.45 41.42 -48.69
N ALA A 591 20.86 41.08 -49.84
CA ALA A 591 21.61 40.77 -51.06
C ALA A 591 22.45 41.95 -51.55
N ALA A 592 21.93 43.18 -51.46
CA ALA A 592 22.67 44.39 -51.81
C ALA A 592 23.84 44.65 -50.84
N ALA A 593 23.65 44.38 -49.54
CA ALA A 593 24.70 44.49 -48.54
C ALA A 593 25.83 43.47 -48.78
N ILE A 594 25.49 42.21 -49.08
CA ILE A 594 26.47 41.16 -49.44
C ILE A 594 27.23 41.56 -50.70
N ALA A 595 26.53 41.98 -51.77
CA ALA A 595 27.17 42.46 -53.00
C ALA A 595 28.01 43.74 -52.81
N GLY A 596 27.68 44.57 -51.82
CA GLY A 596 28.48 45.72 -51.39
C GLY A 596 29.77 45.29 -50.70
N MET A 597 29.69 44.33 -49.76
CA MET A 597 30.86 43.76 -49.09
C MET A 597 31.78 43.03 -50.06
N GLU A 598 31.25 42.25 -51.00
CA GLU A 598 32.04 41.57 -52.03
C GLU A 598 32.75 42.55 -52.97
N ARG A 599 32.10 43.67 -53.33
CA ARG A 599 32.72 44.75 -54.11
C ARG A 599 33.84 45.44 -53.34
N ALA A 600 33.63 45.73 -52.06
CA ALA A 600 34.66 46.32 -51.20
C ALA A 600 35.85 45.38 -50.96
N LYS A 601 35.59 44.07 -50.87
CA LYS A 601 36.64 43.05 -50.74
C LYS A 601 37.45 42.91 -52.03
N ARG A 602 36.79 42.90 -53.19
CA ARG A 602 37.45 42.92 -54.51
C ARG A 602 38.23 44.21 -54.78
N SER A 603 37.79 45.36 -54.27
CA SER A 603 38.56 46.60 -54.38
C SER A 603 39.82 46.61 -53.51
N TRP A 604 39.83 45.83 -52.41
CA TRP A 604 41.03 45.63 -51.59
C TRP A 604 42.01 44.59 -52.16
N GLU A 605 41.52 43.63 -52.95
CA GLU A 605 42.33 42.56 -53.55
C GLU A 605 42.88 42.92 -54.95
N GLN A 606 42.61 44.12 -55.48
CA GLN A 606 43.30 44.61 -56.67
C GLN A 606 44.76 44.94 -56.32
N PRO A 607 45.77 44.42 -57.06
CA PRO A 607 47.16 44.82 -56.84
C PRO A 607 47.29 46.33 -57.10
N LEU A 608 47.87 47.07 -56.15
CA LEU A 608 48.27 48.46 -56.34
C LEU A 608 49.18 48.56 -57.57
N ALA A 609 48.62 48.94 -58.71
CA ALA A 609 49.37 49.36 -59.87
C ALA A 609 49.78 50.83 -59.66
N GLU A 610 51.08 50.99 -59.42
CA GLU A 610 51.91 52.19 -59.64
C GLU A 610 51.29 53.56 -59.33
N ALA A 611 51.48 54.03 -58.09
CA ALA A 611 51.48 55.45 -57.77
C ALA A 611 52.90 55.89 -57.42
N GLN A 612 53.45 56.75 -58.28
CA GLN A 612 54.75 57.40 -58.20
C GLN A 612 54.98 58.10 -56.84
N GLU A 613 56.18 57.97 -56.28
CA GLU A 613 56.59 58.69 -55.07
C GLU A 613 56.82 60.18 -55.34
N PRO A 614 56.27 61.07 -54.49
CA PRO A 614 56.80 62.42 -54.32
C PRO A 614 57.30 62.65 -52.89
N GLY A 615 58.58 62.99 -52.79
CA GLY A 615 59.04 64.19 -52.06
C GLY A 615 58.80 64.27 -50.55
N ARG A 616 59.82 63.88 -49.80
CA ARG A 616 60.07 64.19 -48.38
C ARG A 616 60.12 65.71 -48.11
N GLN A 617 59.36 66.23 -47.13
CA GLN A 617 59.57 67.53 -46.45
C GLN A 617 58.70 67.65 -45.15
N PRO A 618 59.01 68.55 -44.18
CA PRO A 618 59.48 68.18 -42.83
C PRO A 618 58.50 68.45 -41.67
N THR A 619 58.78 67.86 -40.51
CA THR A 619 58.10 68.06 -39.22
C THR A 619 58.46 69.39 -38.52
N PRO A 620 57.48 70.10 -37.92
CA PRO A 620 57.72 71.02 -36.81
C PRO A 620 56.73 70.75 -35.62
N PRO A 621 56.86 71.38 -34.43
CA PRO A 621 57.12 70.68 -33.16
C PRO A 621 55.94 70.64 -32.17
N ILE A 622 56.10 69.80 -31.14
CA ILE A 622 55.21 69.61 -29.98
C ILE A 622 55.38 70.77 -28.98
N PRO A 623 54.29 71.30 -28.38
CA PRO A 623 54.32 71.88 -27.05
C PRO A 623 53.62 70.97 -26.02
N LEU A 624 54.32 70.70 -24.92
CA LEU A 624 53.77 70.09 -23.70
C LEU A 624 52.77 71.02 -23.01
N LEU A 625 51.69 70.47 -22.47
CA LEU A 625 51.04 71.03 -21.27
C LEU A 625 50.61 69.92 -20.31
N VAL A 626 51.04 70.07 -19.05
CA VAL A 626 50.87 69.11 -17.95
C VAL A 626 49.65 69.48 -17.10
N ARG A 627 48.79 68.47 -16.90
CA ARG A 627 47.85 68.16 -15.79
C ARG A 627 46.88 69.23 -15.29
N THR A 628 45.59 68.86 -15.37
CA THR A 628 44.73 68.80 -14.18
C THR A 628 43.95 67.48 -14.16
N SER A 629 43.80 66.96 -12.94
CA SER A 629 43.32 65.62 -12.57
C SER A 629 41.79 65.50 -12.53
N ARG A 630 41.23 64.36 -12.97
CA ARG A 630 40.35 63.49 -12.13
C ARG A 630 39.86 62.22 -12.86
N VAL A 631 40.08 61.11 -12.14
CA VAL A 631 39.39 59.80 -12.12
C VAL A 631 39.55 58.87 -13.34
N HIS A 632 40.53 57.97 -13.21
CA HIS A 632 40.46 56.63 -13.78
C HIS A 632 39.33 55.83 -13.11
N ARG A 633 38.44 55.25 -13.92
CA ARG A 633 37.78 53.98 -13.61
C ARG A 633 38.16 53.00 -14.72
N THR A 634 39.30 52.34 -14.53
CA THR A 634 39.69 51.15 -15.27
C THR A 634 39.17 49.95 -14.50
N ASP A 635 38.02 49.40 -14.91
CA ASP A 635 37.62 48.04 -14.55
C ASP A 635 37.25 47.30 -15.84
N ARG A 636 38.29 46.85 -16.55
CA ARG A 636 38.19 45.66 -17.41
C ARG A 636 39.08 44.62 -16.75
N PRO A 637 38.55 43.50 -16.25
CA PRO A 637 39.38 42.46 -15.68
C PRO A 637 40.32 41.92 -16.78
N PRO A 638 41.59 41.60 -16.44
CA PRO A 638 42.51 41.04 -17.41
C PRO A 638 42.00 39.68 -17.91
N LEU A 639 42.20 39.41 -19.20
CA LEU A 639 41.96 38.12 -19.81
C LEU A 639 42.79 37.06 -19.07
N GLN A 640 42.12 36.14 -18.37
CA GLN A 640 42.75 35.03 -17.66
C GLN A 640 43.68 34.26 -18.61
N THR A 641 44.94 34.12 -18.22
CA THR A 641 45.91 33.33 -18.97
C THR A 641 45.62 31.83 -18.82
N ALA A 642 46.16 31.01 -19.71
CA ALA A 642 45.99 29.54 -19.63
C ALA A 642 46.47 28.98 -18.27
N ALA A 643 47.47 29.60 -17.64
CA ALA A 643 47.96 29.23 -16.32
C ALA A 643 46.96 29.53 -15.19
N ASP A 644 46.16 30.60 -15.32
CA ASP A 644 45.14 30.96 -14.33
C ASP A 644 43.96 29.97 -14.37
N ARG A 645 43.56 29.55 -15.58
CA ARG A 645 42.52 28.52 -15.76
C ARG A 645 42.94 27.17 -15.20
N GLU A 646 44.21 26.82 -15.32
CA GLU A 646 44.75 25.56 -14.82
C GLU A 646 44.84 25.55 -13.29
N ARG A 647 45.16 26.70 -12.67
CA ARG A 647 45.05 26.88 -11.21
C ARG A 647 43.62 26.80 -10.71
N GLU A 648 42.65 27.43 -11.38
CA GLU A 648 41.23 27.32 -11.01
C GLU A 648 40.71 25.88 -11.14
N LEU A 649 41.13 25.14 -12.17
CA LEU A 649 40.81 23.72 -12.33
C LEU A 649 41.41 22.86 -11.22
N GLN A 650 42.63 23.15 -10.77
CA GLN A 650 43.27 22.47 -9.65
C GLN A 650 42.56 22.78 -8.32
N GLU A 651 42.20 24.05 -8.07
CA GLU A 651 41.41 24.42 -6.90
C GLU A 651 40.02 23.78 -6.90
N PHE A 652 39.37 23.70 -8.07
CA PHE A 652 38.08 23.03 -8.21
C PHE A 652 38.17 21.54 -7.90
N ARG A 653 39.21 20.86 -8.41
CA ARG A 653 39.49 19.45 -8.08
C ARG A 653 39.77 19.27 -6.59
N ALA A 654 40.57 20.15 -5.98
CA ALA A 654 40.86 20.11 -4.55
C ALA A 654 39.60 20.31 -3.69
N LYS A 655 38.71 21.25 -4.06
CA LYS A 655 37.42 21.47 -3.37
C LYS A 655 36.49 20.28 -3.51
N ARG A 656 36.40 19.67 -4.70
CA ARG A 656 35.62 18.45 -4.94
C ARG A 656 36.11 17.28 -4.09
N ASP A 657 37.42 17.06 -4.05
CA ASP A 657 38.02 15.95 -3.31
C ASP A 657 37.92 16.16 -1.79
N ARG A 658 37.85 17.41 -1.32
CA ARG A 658 37.52 17.75 0.07
C ARG A 658 36.06 17.46 0.40
N GLY A 659 35.13 17.80 -0.50
CA GLY A 659 33.70 17.47 -0.36
C GLY A 659 33.44 15.96 -0.32
N LEU A 660 34.12 15.19 -1.17
CA LEU A 660 34.03 13.73 -1.16
C LEU A 660 34.58 13.09 0.13
N ARG A 661 35.63 13.68 0.73
CA ARG A 661 36.12 13.24 2.04
C ARG A 661 35.11 13.50 3.16
N LEU A 662 34.51 14.69 3.19
CA LEU A 662 33.49 15.04 4.19
C LEU A 662 32.24 14.15 4.09
N LEU A 663 31.85 13.74 2.88
CA LEU A 663 30.76 12.79 2.67
C LEU A 663 31.09 11.39 3.21
N ARG A 664 32.32 10.90 2.99
CA ARG A 664 32.78 9.61 3.54
C ARG A 664 32.85 9.64 5.07
N GLU A 665 33.38 10.72 5.65
CA GLU A 665 33.41 10.89 7.11
C GLU A 665 31.99 10.99 7.71
N GLY A 666 31.04 11.58 6.98
CA GLY A 666 29.63 11.64 7.35
C GLY A 666 28.95 10.26 7.34
N ASP A 667 29.24 9.43 6.33
CA ASP A 667 28.70 8.07 6.23
C ASP A 667 29.30 7.12 7.28
N GLU A 668 30.58 7.29 7.64
CA GLU A 668 31.22 6.54 8.73
C GLU A 668 30.64 6.92 10.11
N ARG A 669 30.34 8.21 10.34
CA ARG A 669 29.65 8.67 11.56
C ARG A 669 28.21 8.15 11.65
N LYS A 670 27.48 8.04 10.53
CA LYS A 670 26.15 7.43 10.51
C LYS A 670 26.18 5.92 10.77
N LYS A 671 27.21 5.21 10.30
CA LYS A 671 27.41 3.79 10.63
C LYS A 671 27.76 3.56 12.11
N ALA A 672 28.52 4.46 12.73
CA ALA A 672 28.84 4.37 14.16
C ALA A 672 27.63 4.68 15.07
N ALA A 673 26.69 5.52 14.63
CA ALA A 673 25.49 5.88 15.39
C ALA A 673 24.31 4.90 15.23
N GLY A 674 24.34 4.00 14.24
CA GLY A 674 23.31 2.99 13.98
C GLY A 674 23.53 1.64 14.66
N GLY A 675 24.53 1.53 15.52
CA GLY A 675 24.88 0.32 16.27
C GLY A 675 24.78 0.56 17.78
N LEU A 676 23.58 0.87 18.28
CA LEU A 676 23.18 0.79 19.68
C LEU A 676 21.71 0.36 19.76
#